data_AF-A0A812HUL0-F1
#
_entry.id   AF-A0A812HUL0-F1
#
_cell.length_a   1.000
_cell.length_b   1.000
_cell.length_c   1.000
_cell.angle_alpha   90.00
_cell.angle_beta   90.00
_cell.angle_gamma   90.00
#
_symmetry.space_group_name_H-M   'P 1'
#
loop_
_entity.id
_entity.type
_entity.pdbx_description
1 polymer ?
#
loop_
_entity_poly.entity_id
_entity_poly.type
_entity_poly.pdbx_seq_one_letter_code
_entity_poly.pdbx_strand_id
1 'polypeptide(L)'
;MFLFNAAVMGFAESNWMTIILDQIDSMVMNVANSSRLQEECDVCSLVLNQCAQGACKHCFVADWDTEHELSWNWFWENVERMLKSLLSKPKARGMVLVSGRLRSGMADVHSALLLKGQVKALEKFLSSLDEDQTNFLRRDVYRRFFATAPAGQDFFKQSTTRLFFIADKVFAMTVEMFNSPRSMVEDISALGLRHVGYAIPTELFPPFVSSAVDVVRSMTTDSLAESAFRWSLTLVSKILVRTILEGSTIVMKAVNTNSEKALRRAISVAPRGRRAQELLEISVGTQSISPLYWSIESGSHNCSKAMVEDLLTIRADRDNYYYGCDALFTRHPEVIHKLCVDARQLIWPLLDGLIWRSRISVQGQRRVNYYIKHLVQDSEGNFAQALEWLAASKDPSVVVHPVVVLFSDLMWTRVVMYHFLAERLYFAFTLAIFILSQSVFTLNGNFVGETENIAVFACRCFIYLGSMCFLLIRLVRLLIADFRAGDVTRFRCLPVPNFILSAQEVGYFGLLVTMIIMCTQEPIFWCMGNMDGDFPGSGLFTPYCPEGESHLEVYSITSGVAMFLYWLLIIDLSIFSMQISAFVLVCGRVLSELALFLTSLAFLILAFATSVSAISHQLPDFAGIDAAALSLLAISLGLFPSEKYIEMKESVWVTILVVVFVIIVAAFLLNLLVAQLNQAYAHVYLDMQGYARLNRANVIVPGAELRWGAWPKLRHQLTSYTDAKEGY
;
A
#
# COMPACT_ATOMS: atom_id res chain seq x y z
N MET A 1 47.28 -4.62 -12.64
CA MET A 1 48.57 -3.92 -12.89
C MET A 1 48.98 -3.01 -11.74
N PHE A 2 48.16 -2.07 -11.29
CA PHE A 2 48.52 -1.19 -10.14
C PHE A 2 48.84 -1.96 -8.84
N LEU A 3 47.97 -2.90 -8.45
CA LEU A 3 48.22 -3.82 -7.31
C LEU A 3 49.45 -4.73 -7.52
N PHE A 4 49.82 -5.02 -8.76
CA PHE A 4 51.00 -5.82 -9.09
C PHE A 4 52.29 -5.01 -8.90
N ASN A 5 52.34 -3.76 -9.41
CA ASN A 5 53.49 -2.86 -9.21
C ASN A 5 53.65 -2.47 -7.74
N ALA A 6 52.53 -2.27 -7.03
CA ALA A 6 52.50 -2.14 -5.57
C ALA A 6 53.20 -3.33 -4.89
N ALA A 7 52.85 -4.55 -5.30
CA ALA A 7 53.45 -5.75 -4.75
C ALA A 7 54.94 -5.88 -5.06
N VAL A 8 55.35 -5.55 -6.29
CA VAL A 8 56.76 -5.56 -6.71
C VAL A 8 57.59 -4.51 -5.98
N MET A 9 57.01 -3.35 -5.63
CA MET A 9 57.68 -2.30 -4.84
C MET A 9 57.64 -2.57 -3.32
N GLY A 10 57.16 -3.73 -2.88
CA GLY A 10 57.07 -4.09 -1.46
C GLY A 10 55.91 -3.44 -0.70
N PHE A 11 54.94 -2.87 -1.41
CA PHE A 11 53.74 -2.22 -0.87
C PHE A 11 52.47 -3.09 -1.01
N ALA A 12 52.62 -4.40 -1.29
CA ALA A 12 51.50 -5.33 -1.53
C ALA A 12 50.46 -5.32 -0.39
N GLU A 13 50.92 -5.19 0.85
CA GLU A 13 50.09 -5.25 2.06
C GLU A 13 49.54 -3.89 2.49
N SER A 14 49.81 -2.83 1.73
CA SER A 14 49.46 -1.46 2.13
C SER A 14 48.04 -1.07 1.69
N ASN A 15 47.12 -0.97 2.66
CA ASN A 15 45.70 -0.69 2.42
C ASN A 15 45.43 0.66 1.72
N TRP A 16 46.35 1.62 1.80
CA TRP A 16 46.17 2.94 1.18
C TRP A 16 46.14 2.88 -0.36
N MET A 17 46.82 1.92 -0.99
CA MET A 17 46.83 1.80 -2.45
C MET A 17 45.48 1.34 -2.98
N THR A 18 44.82 0.41 -2.29
CA THR A 18 43.43 0.01 -2.60
C THR A 18 42.48 1.20 -2.43
N ILE A 19 42.68 2.03 -1.42
CA ILE A 19 41.89 3.24 -1.19
C ILE A 19 42.05 4.26 -2.32
N ILE A 20 43.27 4.48 -2.82
CA ILE A 20 43.48 5.36 -3.98
C ILE A 20 42.82 4.76 -5.21
N LEU A 21 42.96 3.45 -5.45
CA LEU A 21 42.31 2.78 -6.58
C LEU A 21 40.78 2.90 -6.55
N ASP A 22 40.18 2.72 -5.37
CA ASP A 22 38.74 2.93 -5.16
C ASP A 22 38.28 4.36 -5.47
N GLN A 23 39.18 5.35 -5.39
CA GLN A 23 38.87 6.76 -5.63
C GLN A 23 39.37 7.26 -7.00
N ILE A 24 40.29 6.53 -7.64
CA ILE A 24 40.88 6.87 -8.93
C ILE A 24 39.79 6.99 -9.98
N ASP A 25 38.82 6.07 -10.00
CA ASP A 25 37.75 6.10 -10.98
C ASP A 25 36.95 7.41 -10.87
N SER A 26 36.53 7.77 -9.65
CA SER A 26 35.87 9.06 -9.37
C SER A 26 36.74 10.27 -9.72
N MET A 27 38.04 10.25 -9.41
CA MET A 27 38.95 11.36 -9.74
C MET A 27 39.15 11.51 -11.25
N VAL A 28 39.33 10.40 -11.96
CA VAL A 28 39.54 10.37 -13.42
C VAL A 28 38.28 10.81 -14.15
N MET A 29 37.12 10.27 -13.77
CA MET A 29 35.82 10.67 -14.34
C MET A 29 35.54 12.17 -14.18
N ASN A 30 36.12 12.79 -13.15
CA ASN A 30 35.91 14.19 -12.80
C ASN A 30 37.10 15.10 -13.11
N VAL A 31 38.15 14.61 -13.78
CA VAL A 31 39.41 15.36 -13.98
C VAL A 31 39.20 16.69 -14.74
N ALA A 32 38.24 16.72 -15.66
CA ALA A 32 37.91 17.92 -16.43
C ALA A 32 37.23 19.02 -15.59
N ASN A 33 36.68 18.67 -14.42
CA ASN A 33 36.01 19.60 -13.52
C ASN A 33 36.87 19.84 -12.27
N SER A 34 37.63 20.93 -12.28
CA SER A 34 38.64 21.22 -11.24
C SER A 34 38.06 21.33 -9.82
N SER A 35 36.82 21.83 -9.67
CA SER A 35 36.17 21.87 -8.36
C SER A 35 35.76 20.48 -7.88
N ARG A 36 35.26 19.63 -8.80
CA ARG A 36 34.91 18.25 -8.48
C ARG A 36 36.13 17.42 -8.14
N LEU A 37 37.20 17.53 -8.93
CA LEU A 37 38.49 16.89 -8.64
C LEU A 37 39.04 17.35 -7.28
N GLN A 38 38.85 18.62 -6.90
CA GLN A 38 39.26 19.11 -5.60
C GLN A 38 38.51 18.42 -4.46
N GLU A 39 37.20 18.24 -4.59
CA GLU A 39 36.40 17.55 -3.58
C GLU A 39 36.76 16.06 -3.47
N GLU A 40 36.96 15.37 -4.60
CA GLU A 40 37.45 13.98 -4.59
C GLU A 40 38.84 13.89 -3.93
N CYS A 41 39.70 14.89 -4.13
CA CYS A 41 40.99 14.99 -3.44
C CYS A 41 40.84 15.30 -1.94
N ASP A 42 39.90 16.18 -1.55
CA ASP A 42 39.58 16.49 -0.14
C ASP A 42 39.13 15.22 0.59
N VAL A 43 38.18 14.48 0.00
CA VAL A 43 37.66 13.20 0.53
C VAL A 43 38.75 12.13 0.55
N CYS A 44 39.50 11.97 -0.54
CA CYS A 44 40.60 11.01 -0.60
C CYS A 44 41.68 11.32 0.44
N SER A 45 41.98 12.60 0.70
CA SER A 45 42.93 12.99 1.74
C SER A 45 42.47 12.58 3.15
N LEU A 46 41.16 12.63 3.44
CA LEU A 46 40.59 12.14 4.69
C LEU A 46 40.71 10.62 4.82
N VAL A 47 40.34 9.88 3.76
CA VAL A 47 40.39 8.42 3.76
C VAL A 47 41.83 7.91 3.84
N LEU A 48 42.76 8.53 3.09
CA LEU A 48 44.18 8.21 3.11
C LEU A 48 44.80 8.43 4.49
N ASN A 49 44.37 9.48 5.19
CA ASN A 49 44.87 9.77 6.51
C ASN A 49 44.47 8.72 7.58
N GLN A 50 43.35 8.03 7.38
CA GLN A 50 42.99 6.91 8.25
C GLN A 50 43.94 5.70 8.08
N CYS A 51 44.66 5.62 6.95
CA CYS A 51 45.43 4.44 6.53
C CYS A 51 46.96 4.64 6.37
N ALA A 52 47.51 5.81 6.69
CA ALA A 52 48.83 6.26 6.21
C ALA A 52 50.00 5.23 6.30
N GLN A 53 50.60 4.93 5.14
CA GLN A 53 52.05 5.02 4.84
C GLN A 53 52.35 4.74 3.34
N GLY A 54 52.77 5.74 2.55
CA GLY A 54 53.48 5.51 1.27
C GLY A 54 53.14 6.48 0.11
N ALA A 55 54.14 6.81 -0.71
CA ALA A 55 54.05 7.70 -1.88
C ALA A 55 53.91 6.92 -3.20
N CYS A 56 53.24 7.50 -4.20
CA CYS A 56 52.88 6.84 -5.46
C CYS A 56 53.43 7.59 -6.69
N LYS A 57 54.22 6.91 -7.53
CA LYS A 57 54.52 7.29 -8.92
C LYS A 57 54.88 6.00 -9.70
N HIS A 58 54.22 5.77 -10.84
CA HIS A 58 54.45 4.75 -11.90
C HIS A 58 53.45 3.59 -12.02
N CYS A 59 52.74 3.54 -13.15
CA CYS A 59 52.06 2.39 -13.75
C CYS A 59 51.85 2.63 -15.27
N PHE A 60 52.04 1.61 -16.11
CA PHE A 60 51.73 1.63 -17.55
C PHE A 60 51.05 0.32 -18.01
N VAL A 61 50.26 0.40 -19.08
CA VAL A 61 49.49 -0.70 -19.73
C VAL A 61 50.08 -0.96 -21.13
N ALA A 62 49.78 -2.12 -21.75
CA ALA A 62 50.43 -2.58 -22.98
C ALA A 62 50.11 -1.79 -24.27
N ASP A 63 49.02 -1.01 -24.31
CA ASP A 63 48.64 -0.13 -25.43
C ASP A 63 48.77 1.36 -25.07
N TRP A 64 49.81 1.68 -24.32
CA TRP A 64 50.03 3.01 -23.76
C TRP A 64 50.97 3.82 -24.66
N ASP A 65 50.42 4.79 -25.39
CA ASP A 65 51.20 5.71 -26.20
C ASP A 65 51.65 6.96 -25.42
N THR A 66 52.45 7.79 -26.08
CA THR A 66 52.98 9.06 -25.52
C THR A 66 51.88 10.05 -25.12
N GLU A 67 50.71 10.05 -25.76
CA GLU A 67 49.61 10.96 -25.42
C GLU A 67 48.90 10.54 -24.13
N HIS A 68 48.75 9.23 -23.92
CA HIS A 68 48.26 8.67 -22.67
C HIS A 68 49.24 8.95 -21.52
N GLU A 69 50.55 8.87 -21.76
CA GLU A 69 51.58 9.17 -20.76
C GLU A 69 51.56 10.65 -20.34
N LEU A 70 51.46 11.56 -21.31
CA LEU A 70 51.35 13.00 -21.03
C LEU A 70 50.09 13.32 -20.22
N SER A 71 48.94 12.74 -20.61
CA SER A 71 47.65 12.96 -19.95
C SER A 71 47.63 12.39 -18.52
N TRP A 72 48.25 11.22 -18.30
CA TRP A 72 48.37 10.60 -16.98
C TRP A 72 49.35 11.32 -16.05
N ASN A 73 50.51 11.75 -16.58
CA ASN A 73 51.45 12.57 -15.82
C ASN A 73 50.82 13.90 -15.43
N TRP A 74 50.11 14.55 -16.36
CA TRP A 74 49.34 15.76 -16.07
C TRP A 74 48.28 15.51 -14.99
N PHE A 75 47.50 14.44 -15.07
CA PHE A 75 46.51 14.06 -14.06
C PHE A 75 47.16 13.93 -12.67
N TRP A 76 48.23 13.14 -12.56
CA TRP A 76 48.90 12.93 -11.27
C TRP A 76 49.61 14.17 -10.75
N GLU A 77 50.20 15.00 -11.60
CA GLU A 77 50.78 16.28 -11.17
C GLU A 77 49.70 17.21 -10.58
N ASN A 78 48.50 17.20 -11.16
CA ASN A 78 47.38 17.95 -10.64
C ASN A 78 46.88 17.40 -9.30
N VAL A 79 46.62 16.10 -9.23
CA VAL A 79 46.18 15.41 -8.01
C VAL A 79 47.23 15.57 -6.90
N GLU A 80 48.51 15.34 -7.20
CA GLU A 80 49.63 15.49 -6.27
C GLU A 80 49.72 16.93 -5.76
N ARG A 81 49.59 17.94 -6.64
CA ARG A 81 49.58 19.35 -6.24
C ARG A 81 48.41 19.68 -5.31
N MET A 82 47.21 19.16 -5.60
CA MET A 82 46.01 19.37 -4.79
C MET A 82 46.13 18.67 -3.44
N LEU A 83 46.48 17.38 -3.41
CA LEU A 83 46.74 16.63 -2.18
C LEU A 83 47.85 17.26 -1.34
N LYS A 84 48.96 17.71 -1.95
CA LYS A 84 50.03 18.44 -1.25
C LYS A 84 49.53 19.74 -0.65
N SER A 85 48.67 20.48 -1.34
CA SER A 85 48.10 21.74 -0.82
C SER A 85 47.17 21.51 0.39
N LEU A 86 46.53 20.35 0.46
CA LEU A 86 45.60 19.94 1.52
C LEU A 86 46.33 19.35 2.72
N LEU A 87 47.33 18.50 2.47
CA LEU A 87 48.19 17.91 3.51
C LEU A 87 49.12 18.95 4.18
N SER A 88 49.35 20.12 3.55
CA SER A 88 50.33 21.12 4.02
C SER A 88 49.78 22.29 4.85
N LYS A 89 48.50 22.30 5.24
CA LYS A 89 47.91 23.36 6.08
C LYS A 89 47.19 22.75 7.30
N PRO A 90 47.52 23.11 8.57
CA PRO A 90 48.21 24.31 9.02
C PRO A 90 49.56 24.02 9.74
N LYS A 91 50.64 24.67 9.29
CA LYS A 91 51.74 25.00 10.21
C LYS A 91 51.22 26.06 11.17
N ALA A 92 50.83 25.64 12.37
CA ALA A 92 50.62 26.55 13.48
C ALA A 92 51.86 27.46 13.61
N ARG A 93 51.61 28.76 13.46
CA ARG A 93 52.57 29.84 13.49
C ARG A 93 53.05 29.99 14.93
N GLY A 94 54.12 29.29 15.31
CA GLY A 94 54.72 29.45 16.64
C GLY A 94 55.42 28.20 17.18
N MET A 95 56.30 27.57 16.41
CA MET A 95 57.28 26.65 17.01
C MET A 95 58.66 26.98 16.47
N VAL A 96 59.45 27.61 17.35
CA VAL A 96 60.83 28.03 17.14
C VAL A 96 61.64 26.84 16.66
N LEU A 97 62.24 26.99 15.47
CA LEU A 97 63.19 26.07 14.88
C LEU A 97 64.41 25.92 15.79
N VAL A 98 64.59 24.75 16.39
CA VAL A 98 65.94 24.24 16.69
C VAL A 98 66.39 23.44 15.47
N SER A 99 67.36 24.01 14.77
CA SER A 99 68.07 23.45 13.63
C SER A 99 68.73 22.11 13.98
N GLY A 100 68.44 21.06 13.20
CA GLY A 100 69.10 19.76 13.37
C GLY A 100 68.71 18.72 12.31
N ARG A 101 69.34 18.82 11.14
CA ARG A 101 69.48 17.85 10.03
C ARG A 101 69.24 16.36 10.42
N LEU A 102 68.08 15.78 10.08
CA LEU A 102 67.87 14.33 9.77
C LEU A 102 66.41 13.99 9.36
N ARG A 103 66.28 13.14 8.32
CA ARG A 103 65.12 12.33 7.87
C ARG A 103 63.96 13.01 7.11
N SER A 104 63.95 12.77 5.79
CA SER A 104 62.83 12.93 4.85
C SER A 104 61.64 11.97 5.06
N GLY A 105 61.61 11.20 6.16
CA GLY A 105 60.51 10.29 6.51
C GLY A 105 59.60 10.78 7.66
N MET A 106 59.86 11.97 8.22
CA MET A 106 59.15 12.49 9.39
C MET A 106 58.10 13.56 9.05
N ALA A 107 58.07 14.03 7.81
CA ALA A 107 57.05 14.97 7.33
C ALA A 107 55.66 14.32 7.22
N ASP A 108 55.60 13.05 6.80
CA ASP A 108 54.33 12.33 6.58
C ASP A 108 53.64 11.88 7.88
N VAL A 109 54.41 11.70 8.97
CA VAL A 109 53.85 11.40 10.30
C VAL A 109 53.20 12.64 10.91
N HIS A 110 53.69 13.84 10.60
CA HIS A 110 53.21 15.08 11.19
C HIS A 110 51.84 15.52 10.62
N SER A 111 51.62 15.33 9.32
CA SER A 111 50.34 15.59 8.65
C SER A 111 49.22 14.66 9.14
N ALA A 112 49.54 13.38 9.39
CA ALA A 112 48.54 12.43 9.90
C ALA A 112 48.15 12.68 11.37
N LEU A 113 49.12 13.14 12.18
CA LEU A 113 48.89 13.59 13.55
C LEU A 113 48.03 14.86 13.63
N LEU A 114 48.16 15.77 12.65
CA LEU A 114 47.41 17.03 12.62
C LEU A 114 45.90 16.83 12.43
N LEU A 115 45.49 15.98 11.47
CA LEU A 115 44.08 15.68 11.25
C LEU A 115 43.46 14.86 12.40
N LYS A 116 44.18 13.86 12.94
CA LYS A 116 43.72 13.15 14.16
C LYS A 116 43.61 14.09 15.35
N GLY A 117 44.48 15.11 15.43
CA GLY A 117 44.39 16.19 16.42
C GLY A 117 43.18 17.08 16.21
N GLN A 118 42.86 17.44 14.96
CA GLN A 118 41.68 18.24 14.61
C GLN A 118 40.36 17.55 14.99
N VAL A 119 40.21 16.26 14.67
CA VAL A 119 39.02 15.48 15.02
C VAL A 119 38.85 15.41 16.53
N LYS A 120 39.90 15.00 17.24
CA LYS A 120 39.86 14.90 18.70
C LYS A 120 39.60 16.24 19.38
N ALA A 121 40.15 17.33 18.86
CA ALA A 121 39.89 18.68 19.36
C ALA A 121 38.42 19.06 19.17
N LEU A 122 37.84 18.75 18.00
CA LEU A 122 36.45 19.01 17.70
C LEU A 122 35.49 18.13 18.53
N GLU A 123 35.76 16.83 18.63
CA GLU A 123 34.99 15.89 19.46
C GLU A 123 35.03 16.28 20.94
N LYS A 124 36.22 16.63 21.45
CA LYS A 124 36.40 17.10 22.82
C LYS A 124 35.62 18.40 23.05
N PHE A 125 35.68 19.34 22.10
CA PHE A 125 34.91 20.58 22.20
C PHE A 125 33.41 20.29 22.29
N LEU A 126 32.84 19.55 21.32
CA LEU A 126 31.40 19.29 21.27
C LEU A 126 30.90 18.44 22.46
N SER A 127 31.70 17.46 22.93
CA SER A 127 31.36 16.65 24.11
C SER A 127 31.55 17.38 25.43
N SER A 128 32.31 18.48 25.46
CA SER A 128 32.51 19.30 26.66
C SER A 128 31.42 20.35 26.89
N LEU A 129 30.53 20.57 25.92
CA LEU A 129 29.44 21.53 26.06
C LEU A 129 28.37 20.99 27.02
N ASP A 130 28.01 21.79 28.02
CA ASP A 130 26.84 21.50 28.84
C ASP A 130 25.53 21.78 28.07
N GLU A 131 24.39 21.44 28.66
CA GLU A 131 23.09 21.60 28.00
C GLU A 131 22.77 23.08 27.70
N ASP A 132 23.15 24.01 28.59
CA ASP A 132 22.93 25.44 28.44
C ASP A 132 23.78 26.03 27.30
N GLN A 133 25.06 25.65 27.22
CA GLN A 133 25.97 26.01 26.14
C GLN A 133 25.51 25.41 24.81
N THR A 134 25.05 24.16 24.81
CA THR A 134 24.50 23.51 23.61
C THR A 134 23.25 24.26 23.13
N ASN A 135 22.36 24.64 24.04
CA ASN A 135 21.18 25.45 23.71
C ASN A 135 21.55 26.86 23.23
N PHE A 136 22.59 27.48 23.82
CA PHE A 136 23.14 28.74 23.34
C PHE A 136 23.66 28.61 21.90
N LEU A 137 24.49 27.59 21.63
CA LEU A 137 25.03 27.29 20.30
C LEU A 137 23.90 27.13 19.27
N ARG A 138 22.94 26.24 19.55
CA ARG A 138 21.79 25.97 18.65
C ARG A 138 21.01 27.25 18.33
N ARG A 139 20.69 28.06 19.34
CA ARG A 139 19.91 29.29 19.18
C ARG A 139 20.70 30.37 18.44
N ASP A 140 21.96 30.58 18.81
CA ASP A 140 22.74 31.71 18.30
C ASP A 140 23.17 31.50 16.85
N VAL A 141 23.36 30.26 16.40
CA VAL A 141 23.62 29.94 14.97
C VAL A 141 22.49 30.45 14.08
N TYR A 142 21.24 30.10 14.38
CA TYR A 142 20.09 30.58 13.60
C TYR A 142 19.86 32.07 13.78
N ARG A 143 20.04 32.61 15.00
CA ARG A 143 19.93 34.05 15.25
C ARG A 143 20.86 34.85 14.36
N ARG A 144 22.14 34.48 14.30
CA ARG A 144 23.14 35.16 13.45
C ARG A 144 22.88 34.91 11.98
N PHE A 145 22.56 33.68 11.60
CA PHE A 145 22.22 33.34 10.21
C PHE A 145 21.06 34.18 9.68
N PHE A 146 19.96 34.28 10.43
CA PHE A 146 18.80 35.09 10.04
C PHE A 146 19.06 36.59 10.09
N ALA A 147 20.06 37.06 10.85
CA ALA A 147 20.52 38.44 10.78
C ALA A 147 21.37 38.71 9.52
N THR A 148 22.21 37.75 9.12
CA THR A 148 23.07 37.86 7.93
C THR A 148 22.31 37.63 6.62
N ALA A 149 21.39 36.67 6.60
CA ALA A 149 20.58 36.31 5.45
C ALA A 149 19.09 36.20 5.86
N PRO A 150 18.36 37.33 5.95
CA PRO A 150 16.96 37.34 6.37
C PRO A 150 16.05 36.46 5.51
N ALA A 151 16.34 36.33 4.21
CA ALA A 151 15.63 35.44 3.29
C ALA A 151 15.65 33.95 3.72
N GLY A 152 16.62 33.55 4.57
CA GLY A 152 16.64 32.21 5.15
C GLY A 152 15.42 31.92 6.02
N GLN A 153 14.79 32.92 6.64
CA GLN A 153 13.61 32.72 7.49
C GLN A 153 12.43 32.09 6.74
N ASP A 154 12.29 32.40 5.44
CA ASP A 154 11.21 31.87 4.60
C ASP A 154 11.31 30.35 4.39
N PHE A 155 12.52 29.80 4.45
CA PHE A 155 12.80 28.37 4.27
C PHE A 155 12.80 27.59 5.59
N PHE A 156 12.98 28.28 6.72
CA PHE A 156 13.05 27.68 8.05
C PHE A 156 11.77 27.93 8.87
N LYS A 157 10.60 27.58 8.31
CA LYS A 157 9.28 27.65 8.98
C LYS A 157 9.04 26.45 9.92
N GLN A 158 10.00 26.15 10.78
CA GLN A 158 9.98 25.00 11.68
C GLN A 158 9.94 25.46 13.14
N SER A 159 9.47 24.58 14.04
CA SER A 159 9.52 24.88 15.47
C SER A 159 10.97 25.02 15.95
N THR A 160 11.20 25.82 17.00
CA THR A 160 12.53 25.99 17.61
C THR A 160 13.17 24.64 17.96
N THR A 161 12.39 23.70 18.49
CA THR A 161 12.85 22.33 18.79
C THR A 161 13.37 21.61 17.55
N ARG A 162 12.69 21.76 16.41
CA ARG A 162 13.13 21.15 15.14
C ARG A 162 14.38 21.83 14.60
N LEU A 163 14.51 23.15 14.73
CA LEU A 163 15.74 23.87 14.37
C LEU A 163 16.93 23.39 15.21
N PHE A 164 16.72 23.18 16.51
CA PHE A 164 17.76 22.65 17.42
C PHE A 164 18.20 21.26 17.01
N PHE A 165 17.25 20.37 16.70
CA PHE A 165 17.56 19.05 16.16
C PHE A 165 18.37 19.12 14.85
N ILE A 166 18.02 20.04 13.93
CA ILE A 166 18.78 20.23 12.69
C ILE A 166 20.20 20.73 12.99
N ALA A 167 20.37 21.68 13.90
CA ALA A 167 21.68 22.16 14.32
C ALA A 167 22.55 21.02 14.88
N ASP A 168 21.99 20.16 15.74
CA ASP A 168 22.70 18.99 16.26
C ASP A 168 23.14 18.04 15.15
N LYS A 169 22.28 17.81 14.15
CA LYS A 169 22.63 16.99 12.99
C LYS A 169 23.74 17.62 12.14
N VAL A 170 23.72 18.93 11.94
CA VAL A 170 24.80 19.64 11.24
C VAL A 170 26.12 19.46 12.01
N PHE A 171 26.12 19.62 13.33
CA PHE A 171 27.33 19.44 14.14
C PHE A 171 27.81 17.99 14.19
N ALA A 172 26.89 17.02 14.19
CA ALA A 172 27.26 15.61 14.08
C ALA A 172 27.93 15.32 12.72
N MET A 173 27.40 15.87 11.62
CA MET A 173 28.00 15.72 10.28
C MET A 173 29.41 16.30 10.20
N THR A 174 29.71 17.39 10.91
CA THR A 174 31.06 17.99 10.88
C THR A 174 32.11 17.12 11.56
N VAL A 175 31.73 16.31 12.56
CA VAL A 175 32.58 15.29 13.17
C VAL A 175 32.65 14.04 12.29
N GLU A 176 31.50 13.53 11.88
CA GLU A 176 31.40 12.27 11.13
C GLU A 176 32.07 12.35 9.75
N MET A 177 32.14 13.55 9.15
CA MET A 177 32.92 13.79 7.94
C MET A 177 34.38 13.32 8.09
N PHE A 178 34.96 13.41 9.28
CA PHE A 178 36.32 12.90 9.51
C PHE A 178 36.37 11.40 9.85
N ASN A 179 35.33 10.87 10.48
CA ASN A 179 35.27 9.48 10.92
C ASN A 179 34.91 8.53 9.76
N SER A 180 33.91 8.90 8.95
CA SER A 180 33.41 8.08 7.83
C SER A 180 33.14 8.94 6.59
N PRO A 181 34.17 9.56 5.99
CA PRO A 181 34.01 10.53 4.89
C PRO A 181 33.21 10.00 3.69
N ARG A 182 33.40 8.74 3.30
CA ARG A 182 32.68 8.14 2.15
C ARG A 182 31.16 8.08 2.40
N SER A 183 30.76 7.45 3.51
CA SER A 183 29.35 7.37 3.91
C SER A 183 28.74 8.76 4.07
N MET A 184 29.51 9.70 4.63
CA MET A 184 29.03 11.06 4.84
C MET A 184 28.82 11.83 3.53
N VAL A 185 29.68 11.62 2.52
CA VAL A 185 29.48 12.20 1.17
C VAL A 185 28.18 11.67 0.55
N GLU A 186 27.87 10.39 0.72
CA GLU A 186 26.61 9.80 0.22
C GLU A 186 25.40 10.38 0.95
N ASP A 187 25.45 10.46 2.27
CA ASP A 187 24.38 11.03 3.10
C ASP A 187 24.13 12.51 2.78
N ILE A 188 25.19 13.29 2.60
CA ILE A 188 25.10 14.72 2.22
C ILE A 188 24.58 14.87 0.79
N SER A 189 24.98 13.99 -0.13
CA SER A 189 24.46 14.02 -1.51
C SER A 189 22.96 13.69 -1.52
N ALA A 190 22.53 12.67 -0.77
CA ALA A 190 21.12 12.35 -0.59
C ALA A 190 20.32 13.51 0.04
N LEU A 191 20.92 14.20 1.02
CA LEU A 191 20.36 15.41 1.60
C LEU A 191 20.28 16.56 0.59
N GLY A 192 21.32 16.72 -0.26
CA GLY A 192 21.37 17.70 -1.32
C GLY A 192 20.26 17.51 -2.35
N LEU A 193 19.98 16.28 -2.77
CA LEU A 193 18.86 15.98 -3.66
C LEU A 193 17.49 16.34 -3.06
N ARG A 194 17.32 16.20 -1.74
CA ARG A 194 16.12 16.72 -1.05
C ARG A 194 16.06 18.24 -1.09
N HIS A 195 17.20 18.93 -0.92
CA HIS A 195 17.26 20.39 -1.02
C HIS A 195 16.93 20.90 -2.43
N VAL A 196 17.29 20.16 -3.49
CA VAL A 196 16.82 20.43 -4.86
C VAL A 196 15.30 20.46 -4.90
N GLY A 197 14.68 19.43 -4.33
CA GLY A 197 13.23 19.30 -4.29
C GLY A 197 12.51 20.36 -3.46
N TYR A 198 13.19 20.94 -2.47
CA TYR A 198 12.68 22.10 -1.70
C TYR A 198 13.05 23.45 -2.32
N ALA A 199 13.73 23.45 -3.47
CA ALA A 199 14.20 24.67 -4.15
C ALA A 199 15.09 25.57 -3.26
N ILE A 200 15.94 24.99 -2.41
CA ILE A 200 16.78 25.78 -1.50
C ILE A 200 17.83 26.55 -2.29
N PRO A 201 17.89 27.90 -2.16
CA PRO A 201 18.88 28.71 -2.85
C PRO A 201 20.30 28.42 -2.34
N THR A 202 21.24 28.25 -3.27
CA THR A 202 22.64 27.94 -2.93
C THR A 202 23.36 29.10 -2.24
N GLU A 203 22.84 30.32 -2.37
CA GLU A 203 23.38 31.55 -1.78
C GLU A 203 23.23 31.60 -0.26
N LEU A 204 22.35 30.77 0.32
CA LEU A 204 22.11 30.72 1.76
C LEU A 204 23.17 29.90 2.52
N PHE A 205 23.91 29.02 1.85
CA PHE A 205 24.88 28.15 2.51
C PHE A 205 26.12 28.90 3.03
N PRO A 206 26.79 29.78 2.25
CA PRO A 206 27.96 30.51 2.77
C PRO A 206 27.66 31.40 4.00
N PRO A 207 26.54 32.15 4.05
CA PRO A 207 26.11 32.86 5.27
C PRO A 207 25.90 31.93 6.46
N PHE A 208 25.25 30.77 6.25
CA PHE A 208 25.01 29.79 7.32
C PHE A 208 26.32 29.24 7.89
N VAL A 209 27.27 28.83 7.02
CA VAL A 209 28.60 28.36 7.43
C VAL A 209 29.33 29.44 8.23
N SER A 210 29.30 30.69 7.75
CA SER A 210 29.97 31.82 8.41
C SER A 210 29.38 32.09 9.79
N SER A 211 28.04 32.15 9.89
CA SER A 211 27.35 32.32 11.18
C SER A 211 27.66 31.18 12.15
N ALA A 212 27.65 29.93 11.71
CA ALA A 212 27.96 28.78 12.55
C ALA A 212 29.40 28.82 13.09
N VAL A 213 30.36 29.13 12.22
CA VAL A 213 31.78 29.25 12.59
C VAL A 213 31.99 30.41 13.56
N ASP A 214 31.33 31.54 13.36
CA ASP A 214 31.45 32.70 14.26
C ASP A 214 30.87 32.43 15.65
N VAL A 215 29.83 31.60 15.76
CA VAL A 215 29.30 31.16 17.07
C VAL A 215 30.30 30.23 17.75
N VAL A 216 30.83 29.23 17.03
CA VAL A 216 31.85 28.32 17.58
C VAL A 216 33.10 29.08 18.02
N ARG A 217 33.58 30.05 17.23
CA ARG A 217 34.71 30.93 17.59
C ARG A 217 34.45 31.71 18.89
N SER A 218 33.20 32.10 19.15
CA SER A 218 32.86 32.79 20.41
C SER A 218 32.78 31.86 21.62
N MET A 219 32.78 30.54 21.42
CA MET A 219 32.62 29.53 22.48
C MET A 219 33.90 28.73 22.77
N THR A 220 34.89 28.71 21.87
CA THR A 220 36.17 28.01 22.08
C THR A 220 37.36 28.92 21.88
N THR A 221 38.39 28.75 22.72
CA THR A 221 39.72 29.35 22.51
C THR A 221 40.66 28.41 21.75
N ASP A 222 40.24 27.16 21.52
CA ASP A 222 41.03 26.18 20.77
C ASP A 222 40.93 26.43 19.26
N SER A 223 41.97 27.05 18.71
CA SER A 223 42.11 27.32 17.28
C SER A 223 42.06 26.06 16.41
N LEU A 224 42.43 24.88 16.95
CA LEU A 224 42.35 23.61 16.20
C LEU A 224 40.91 23.15 16.07
N ALA A 225 40.12 23.21 17.14
CA ALA A 225 38.69 22.87 17.11
C ALA A 225 37.90 23.81 16.19
N GLU A 226 38.16 25.13 16.25
CA GLU A 226 37.55 26.10 15.33
C GLU A 226 37.93 25.80 13.87
N SER A 227 39.21 25.58 13.59
CA SER A 227 39.70 25.31 12.24
C SER A 227 39.14 23.99 11.68
N ALA A 228 39.06 22.96 12.52
CA ALA A 228 38.49 21.66 12.18
C ALA A 228 37.01 21.79 11.83
N PHE A 229 36.22 22.45 12.69
CA PHE A 229 34.80 22.70 12.48
C PHE A 229 34.55 23.51 11.19
N ARG A 230 35.32 24.59 10.99
CA ARG A 230 35.22 25.42 9.79
C ARG A 230 35.50 24.63 8.53
N TRP A 231 36.56 23.83 8.53
CA TRP A 231 36.95 23.05 7.36
C TRP A 231 35.90 22.00 7.02
N SER A 232 35.46 21.18 7.98
CA SER A 232 34.49 20.12 7.71
C SER A 232 33.13 20.68 7.36
N LEU A 233 32.65 21.73 8.03
CA LEU A 233 31.38 22.37 7.66
C LEU A 233 31.43 23.02 6.27
N THR A 234 32.58 23.57 5.89
CA THR A 234 32.78 24.11 4.53
C THR A 234 32.75 22.98 3.49
N LEU A 235 33.38 21.84 3.77
CA LEU A 235 33.34 20.67 2.88
C LEU A 235 31.91 20.12 2.74
N VAL A 236 31.19 19.95 3.85
CA VAL A 236 29.77 19.55 3.87
C VAL A 236 28.93 20.50 3.00
N SER A 237 29.11 21.81 3.19
CA SER A 237 28.42 22.86 2.42
C SER A 237 28.74 22.79 0.92
N LYS A 238 30.01 22.59 0.53
CA LYS A 238 30.41 22.45 -0.87
C LYS A 238 29.75 21.24 -1.55
N ILE A 239 29.82 20.07 -0.91
CA ILE A 239 29.22 18.83 -1.42
C ILE A 239 27.71 19.02 -1.62
N LEU A 240 27.05 19.66 -0.67
CA LEU A 240 25.61 19.89 -0.72
C LEU A 240 25.24 20.91 -1.82
N VAL A 241 25.95 22.04 -1.91
CA VAL A 241 25.75 23.05 -2.96
C VAL A 241 25.95 22.44 -4.34
N ARG A 242 27.02 21.66 -4.53
CA ARG A 242 27.27 20.93 -5.78
C ARG A 242 26.08 20.03 -6.12
N THR A 243 25.64 19.23 -5.16
CA THR A 243 24.53 18.30 -5.38
C THR A 243 23.24 19.03 -5.72
N ILE A 244 23.01 20.20 -5.13
CA ILE A 244 21.88 21.07 -5.48
C ILE A 244 22.02 21.58 -6.91
N LEU A 245 23.20 22.06 -7.33
CA LEU A 245 23.42 22.57 -8.67
C LEU A 245 23.26 21.48 -9.74
N GLU A 246 23.84 20.30 -9.52
CA GLU A 246 23.75 19.15 -10.43
C GLU A 246 22.32 18.59 -10.48
N GLY A 247 21.63 18.50 -9.34
CA GLY A 247 20.26 17.97 -9.29
C GLY A 247 19.17 18.96 -9.69
N SER A 248 19.44 20.29 -9.68
CA SER A 248 18.48 21.34 -10.06
C SER A 248 18.26 21.45 -11.57
N THR A 249 17.87 20.35 -12.19
CA THR A 249 17.50 20.28 -13.61
C THR A 249 16.33 21.18 -13.92
N ILE A 250 16.16 21.50 -15.20
CA ILE A 250 15.01 22.28 -15.70
C ILE A 250 13.67 21.60 -15.38
N VAL A 251 13.66 20.26 -15.27
CA VAL A 251 12.49 19.47 -14.84
C VAL A 251 12.19 19.75 -13.37
N MET A 252 13.17 19.64 -12.48
CA MET A 252 12.96 19.91 -11.04
C MET A 252 12.53 21.34 -10.77
N LYS A 253 13.11 22.33 -11.47
CA LYS A 253 12.67 23.73 -11.37
C LYS A 253 11.20 23.93 -11.76
N ALA A 254 10.72 23.19 -12.77
CA ALA A 254 9.32 23.22 -13.16
C ALA A 254 8.41 22.52 -12.14
N VAL A 255 8.88 21.43 -11.51
CA VAL A 255 8.18 20.75 -10.41
C VAL A 255 8.01 21.69 -9.22
N ASN A 256 9.09 22.35 -8.78
CA ASN A 256 9.08 23.23 -7.62
C ASN A 256 8.14 24.45 -7.78
N THR A 257 7.86 24.85 -9.03
CA THR A 257 6.89 25.92 -9.35
C THR A 257 5.50 25.39 -9.73
N ASN A 258 5.30 24.07 -9.70
CA ASN A 258 4.11 23.34 -10.15
C ASN A 258 3.54 23.86 -11.49
N SER A 259 4.43 24.21 -12.42
CA SER A 259 4.08 24.80 -13.71
C SER A 259 4.16 23.77 -14.83
N GLU A 260 3.00 23.23 -15.21
CA GLU A 260 2.87 22.28 -16.32
C GLU A 260 3.51 22.81 -17.61
N LYS A 261 3.30 24.10 -17.92
CA LYS A 261 3.85 24.73 -19.13
C LYS A 261 5.38 24.77 -19.10
N ALA A 262 5.98 25.07 -17.94
CA ALA A 262 7.42 25.04 -17.78
C ALA A 262 7.97 23.62 -17.92
N LEU A 263 7.26 22.63 -17.34
CA LEU A 263 7.64 21.22 -17.41
C LEU A 263 7.61 20.70 -18.85
N ARG A 264 6.53 20.94 -19.60
CA ARG A 264 6.44 20.51 -21.01
C ARG A 264 7.54 21.12 -21.87
N ARG A 265 7.91 22.38 -21.61
CA ARG A 265 9.06 23.03 -22.27
C ARG A 265 10.38 22.37 -21.86
N ALA A 266 10.58 22.08 -20.58
CA ALA A 266 11.78 21.41 -20.09
C ALA A 266 11.99 20.05 -20.75
N ILE A 267 10.94 19.21 -20.76
CA ILE A 267 10.97 17.88 -21.39
C ILE A 267 11.17 17.98 -22.91
N SER A 268 10.68 19.04 -23.55
CA SER A 268 10.80 19.21 -25.01
C SER A 268 12.25 19.30 -25.49
N VAL A 269 13.16 19.75 -24.62
CA VAL A 269 14.61 19.86 -24.90
C VAL A 269 15.29 18.49 -24.85
N ALA A 270 14.78 17.56 -24.03
CA ALA A 270 15.38 16.24 -23.88
C ALA A 270 15.11 15.34 -25.12
N PRO A 271 16.12 14.56 -25.58
CA PRO A 271 15.96 13.58 -26.65
C PRO A 271 14.84 12.58 -26.32
N ARG A 272 14.06 12.18 -27.33
CA ARG A 272 12.85 11.34 -27.14
C ARG A 272 13.12 10.06 -26.33
N GLY A 273 14.24 9.38 -26.60
CA GLY A 273 14.63 8.16 -25.89
C GLY A 273 15.14 8.35 -24.47
N ARG A 274 15.48 9.57 -24.05
CA ARG A 274 15.98 9.87 -22.68
C ARG A 274 14.95 10.55 -21.79
N ARG A 275 13.78 10.94 -22.32
CA ARG A 275 12.74 11.63 -21.54
C ARG A 275 12.26 10.83 -20.34
N ALA A 276 12.10 9.51 -20.49
CA ALA A 276 11.69 8.66 -19.38
C ALA A 276 12.71 8.70 -18.24
N GLN A 277 14.00 8.66 -18.58
CA GLN A 277 15.09 8.78 -17.60
C GLN A 277 15.03 10.14 -16.90
N GLU A 278 14.95 11.25 -17.63
CA GLU A 278 14.86 12.62 -17.07
C GLU A 278 13.65 12.84 -16.13
N LEU A 279 12.56 12.09 -16.31
CA LEU A 279 11.34 12.19 -15.51
C LEU A 279 11.31 11.24 -14.31
N LEU A 280 12.07 10.14 -14.35
CA LEU A 280 12.03 9.08 -13.36
C LEU A 280 13.30 8.99 -12.52
N GLU A 281 14.40 9.57 -13.01
CA GLU A 281 15.72 9.46 -12.41
C GLU A 281 16.57 10.70 -12.67
N ILE A 282 16.89 11.41 -11.59
CA ILE A 282 17.98 12.37 -11.54
C ILE A 282 19.02 11.80 -10.59
N SER A 283 20.18 11.45 -11.12
CA SER A 283 21.30 10.90 -10.36
C SER A 283 22.37 11.96 -10.12
N VAL A 284 22.86 12.05 -8.89
CA VAL A 284 24.04 12.82 -8.51
C VAL A 284 24.96 11.91 -7.68
N GLY A 285 26.08 11.50 -8.27
CA GLY A 285 26.96 10.49 -7.67
C GLY A 285 26.26 9.13 -7.55
N THR A 286 26.31 8.52 -6.37
CA THR A 286 25.64 7.23 -6.07
C THR A 286 24.16 7.39 -5.70
N GLN A 287 23.69 8.62 -5.54
CA GLN A 287 22.33 8.92 -5.09
C GLN A 287 21.44 9.29 -6.27
N SER A 288 20.17 8.90 -6.22
CA SER A 288 19.18 9.25 -7.24
C SER A 288 17.84 9.64 -6.62
N ILE A 289 17.14 10.55 -7.29
CA ILE A 289 15.77 10.97 -6.93
C ILE A 289 14.86 10.82 -8.15
N SER A 290 13.59 10.50 -7.92
CA SER A 290 12.57 10.45 -8.97
C SER A 290 11.78 11.76 -9.00
N PRO A 291 11.88 12.56 -10.07
CA PRO A 291 11.08 13.78 -10.22
C PRO A 291 9.58 13.54 -10.12
N LEU A 292 9.09 12.43 -10.68
CA LEU A 292 7.68 12.05 -10.60
C LEU A 292 7.21 11.76 -9.18
N TYR A 293 7.97 10.98 -8.40
CA TYR A 293 7.59 10.69 -7.01
C TYR A 293 7.71 11.93 -6.15
N TRP A 294 8.75 12.74 -6.36
CA TRP A 294 8.87 14.02 -5.68
C TRP A 294 7.71 14.96 -6.01
N SER A 295 7.26 15.02 -7.27
CA SER A 295 6.13 15.86 -7.66
C SER A 295 4.82 15.39 -7.04
N ILE A 296 4.65 14.08 -6.80
CA ILE A 296 3.50 13.52 -6.08
C ILE A 296 3.57 13.91 -4.60
N GLU A 297 4.70 13.67 -3.93
CA GLU A 297 4.89 13.92 -2.50
C GLU A 297 4.85 15.41 -2.13
N SER A 298 5.33 16.27 -3.02
CA SER A 298 5.25 17.73 -2.86
C SER A 298 3.87 18.32 -3.17
N GLY A 299 2.91 17.52 -3.66
CA GLY A 299 1.58 18.00 -4.08
C GLY A 299 1.57 18.76 -5.41
N SER A 300 2.64 18.65 -6.21
CA SER A 300 2.75 19.26 -7.55
C SER A 300 1.99 18.45 -8.60
N HIS A 301 0.67 18.33 -8.41
CA HIS A 301 -0.18 17.42 -9.18
C HIS A 301 -0.28 17.77 -10.68
N ASN A 302 -0.18 19.05 -11.06
CA ASN A 302 -0.24 19.45 -12.47
C ASN A 302 1.00 18.98 -13.23
N CYS A 303 2.18 19.16 -12.61
CA CYS A 303 3.43 18.61 -13.13
C CYS A 303 3.38 17.08 -13.16
N SER A 304 2.94 16.43 -12.06
CA SER A 304 2.83 14.97 -11.98
C SER A 304 1.94 14.40 -13.09
N LYS A 305 0.77 15.01 -13.34
CA LYS A 305 -0.14 14.64 -14.42
C LYS A 305 0.54 14.74 -15.78
N ALA A 306 1.20 15.87 -16.05
CA ALA A 306 1.89 16.07 -17.31
C ALA A 306 3.09 15.12 -17.49
N MET A 307 3.78 14.72 -16.41
CA MET A 307 4.82 13.69 -16.46
C MET A 307 4.25 12.32 -16.81
N VAL A 308 3.16 11.91 -16.16
CA VAL A 308 2.48 10.62 -16.45
C VAL A 308 2.00 10.58 -17.90
N GLU A 309 1.34 11.64 -18.37
CA GLU A 309 0.93 11.76 -19.78
C GLU A 309 2.12 11.72 -20.74
N ASP A 310 3.23 12.38 -20.41
CA ASP A 310 4.42 12.38 -21.26
C ASP A 310 5.05 10.98 -21.30
N LEU A 311 5.21 10.30 -20.16
CA LEU A 311 5.76 8.95 -20.06
C LEU A 311 4.96 7.93 -20.86
N LEU A 312 3.63 8.02 -20.81
CA LEU A 312 2.71 7.08 -21.45
C LEU A 312 2.31 7.47 -22.89
N THR A 313 2.85 8.57 -23.41
CA THR A 313 2.68 8.92 -24.82
C THR A 313 3.69 8.13 -25.65
N ILE A 314 3.19 7.28 -26.57
CA ILE A 314 4.03 6.60 -27.56
C ILE A 314 4.63 7.65 -28.51
N ARG A 315 5.95 7.66 -28.62
CA ARG A 315 6.68 8.49 -29.58
C ARG A 315 7.45 7.58 -30.52
N ALA A 316 7.54 7.96 -31.78
CA ALA A 316 8.39 7.27 -32.74
C ALA A 316 9.53 8.21 -33.14
N ASP A 317 10.70 7.65 -33.39
CA ASP A 317 11.73 8.26 -34.24
C ASP A 317 11.88 7.40 -35.51
N ARG A 318 12.81 7.76 -36.40
CA ARG A 318 13.05 7.00 -37.64
C ARG A 318 13.32 5.51 -37.39
N ASP A 319 14.02 5.22 -36.30
CA ASP A 319 14.57 3.88 -36.05
C ASP A 319 13.89 3.15 -34.87
N ASN A 320 13.15 3.85 -34.00
CA ASN A 320 12.65 3.27 -32.74
C ASN A 320 11.33 3.87 -32.26
N TYR A 321 10.52 3.06 -31.56
CA TYR A 321 9.37 3.52 -30.77
C TYR A 321 9.72 3.59 -29.28
N TYR A 322 9.32 4.69 -28.64
CA TYR A 322 9.54 4.96 -27.23
C TYR A 322 8.21 5.01 -26.49
N TYR A 323 8.08 4.17 -25.47
CA TYR A 323 6.95 4.15 -24.54
C TYR A 323 7.49 3.94 -23.14
N GLY A 324 7.37 4.96 -22.28
CA GLY A 324 8.01 5.00 -20.96
C GLY A 324 7.32 4.16 -19.90
N CYS A 325 6.32 3.34 -20.24
CA CYS A 325 5.58 2.54 -19.29
C CYS A 325 6.46 1.48 -18.60
N ASP A 326 7.32 0.80 -19.35
CA ASP A 326 8.23 -0.19 -18.74
C ASP A 326 9.21 0.48 -17.78
N ALA A 327 9.82 1.60 -18.18
CA ALA A 327 10.69 2.37 -17.31
C ALA A 327 9.97 2.85 -16.04
N LEU A 328 8.70 3.28 -16.15
CA LEU A 328 7.88 3.69 -15.02
C LEU A 328 7.69 2.57 -14.01
N PHE A 329 7.22 1.40 -14.43
CA PHE A 329 6.95 0.27 -13.53
C PHE A 329 8.23 -0.43 -13.05
N THR A 330 9.32 -0.42 -13.84
CA THR A 330 10.62 -0.93 -13.37
C THR A 330 11.19 -0.05 -12.27
N ARG A 331 11.12 1.28 -12.41
CA ARG A 331 11.60 2.20 -11.37
C ARG A 331 10.66 2.25 -10.17
N HIS A 332 9.35 2.17 -10.42
CA HIS A 332 8.29 2.36 -9.44
C HIS A 332 7.24 1.24 -9.55
N PRO A 333 7.54 0.02 -9.10
CA PRO A 333 6.60 -1.11 -9.18
C PRO A 333 5.30 -0.84 -8.39
N GLU A 334 5.39 -0.07 -7.31
CA GLU A 334 4.26 0.32 -6.47
C GLU A 334 3.57 1.64 -6.91
N VAL A 335 3.79 2.11 -8.14
CA VAL A 335 3.22 3.40 -8.59
C VAL A 335 1.71 3.46 -8.39
N ILE A 336 0.99 2.35 -8.59
CA ILE A 336 -0.46 2.29 -8.41
C ILE A 336 -0.84 2.48 -6.95
N HIS A 337 -0.16 1.81 -6.02
CA HIS A 337 -0.37 1.98 -4.58
C HIS A 337 -0.13 3.43 -4.17
N LYS A 338 1.01 4.00 -4.60
CA LYS A 338 1.38 5.40 -4.33
C LYS A 338 0.32 6.36 -4.84
N LEU A 339 -0.23 6.15 -6.04
CA LEU A 339 -1.29 7.00 -6.58
C LEU A 339 -2.63 6.81 -5.84
N CYS A 340 -2.98 5.59 -5.43
CA CYS A 340 -4.19 5.34 -4.62
C CYS A 340 -4.16 6.05 -3.26
N VAL A 341 -2.99 6.12 -2.62
CA VAL A 341 -2.83 6.74 -1.30
C VAL A 341 -2.63 8.25 -1.41
N ASP A 342 -1.66 8.70 -2.22
CA ASP A 342 -1.17 10.09 -2.18
C ASP A 342 -1.79 10.99 -3.27
N ALA A 343 -2.23 10.45 -4.42
CA ALA A 343 -2.67 11.27 -5.55
C ALA A 343 -3.70 10.57 -6.47
N ARG A 344 -4.91 10.30 -5.96
CA ARG A 344 -5.96 9.54 -6.66
C ARG A 344 -6.35 10.12 -8.02
N GLN A 345 -6.31 11.43 -8.17
CA GLN A 345 -6.61 12.14 -9.42
C GLN A 345 -5.65 11.79 -10.57
N LEU A 346 -4.47 11.23 -10.28
CA LEU A 346 -3.49 10.80 -11.28
C LEU A 346 -3.72 9.36 -11.77
N ILE A 347 -4.57 8.58 -11.10
CA ILE A 347 -4.91 7.22 -11.52
C ILE A 347 -5.57 7.24 -12.91
N TRP A 348 -6.49 8.17 -13.15
CA TRP A 348 -7.14 8.31 -14.44
C TRP A 348 -6.15 8.59 -15.58
N PRO A 349 -5.29 9.64 -15.51
CA PRO A 349 -4.21 9.85 -16.48
C PRO A 349 -3.30 8.63 -16.69
N LEU A 350 -2.94 7.92 -15.61
CA LEU A 350 -2.14 6.70 -15.70
C LEU A 350 -2.89 5.63 -16.51
N LEU A 351 -4.12 5.30 -16.12
CA LEU A 351 -4.91 4.26 -16.76
C LEU A 351 -5.29 4.62 -18.21
N ASP A 352 -5.59 5.89 -18.52
CA ASP A 352 -5.84 6.35 -19.88
C ASP A 352 -4.59 6.18 -20.77
N GLY A 353 -3.39 6.43 -20.21
CA GLY A 353 -2.12 6.21 -20.89
C GLY A 353 -1.78 4.73 -21.15
N LEU A 354 -2.49 3.79 -20.52
CA LEU A 354 -2.43 2.35 -20.81
C LEU A 354 -3.38 1.93 -21.95
N ILE A 355 -4.20 2.86 -22.47
CA ILE A 355 -5.10 2.60 -23.60
C ILE A 355 -4.52 3.24 -24.86
N TRP A 356 -4.30 2.42 -25.89
CA TRP A 356 -3.96 2.91 -27.21
C TRP A 356 -5.08 2.64 -28.22
N ARG A 357 -5.56 3.71 -28.88
CA ARG A 357 -6.64 3.63 -29.88
C ARG A 357 -6.10 3.90 -31.26
N SER A 358 -6.38 3.01 -32.22
CA SER A 358 -6.08 3.24 -33.62
C SER A 358 -6.83 4.46 -34.15
N ARG A 359 -6.16 5.24 -35.01
CA ARG A 359 -6.80 6.34 -35.75
C ARG A 359 -7.71 5.83 -36.87
N ILE A 360 -7.42 4.65 -37.40
CA ILE A 360 -8.16 4.04 -38.49
C ILE A 360 -9.34 3.27 -37.90
N SER A 361 -10.55 3.62 -38.37
CA SER A 361 -11.75 2.82 -38.14
C SER A 361 -11.97 1.85 -39.28
N VAL A 362 -12.23 0.59 -38.96
CA VAL A 362 -12.62 -0.47 -39.90
C VAL A 362 -14.02 -0.90 -39.53
N GLN A 363 -14.96 -0.86 -40.48
CA GLN A 363 -16.38 -1.21 -40.25
C GLN A 363 -17.03 -0.42 -39.09
N GLY A 364 -16.69 0.86 -38.93
CA GLY A 364 -17.22 1.70 -37.85
C GLY A 364 -16.63 1.40 -36.46
N GLN A 365 -15.73 0.41 -36.33
CA GLN A 365 -15.04 0.09 -35.10
C GLN A 365 -13.58 0.54 -35.15
N ARG A 366 -13.00 0.86 -33.99
CA ARG A 366 -11.57 1.20 -33.87
C ARG A 366 -10.87 0.14 -33.05
N ARG A 367 -9.70 -0.30 -33.51
CA ARG A 367 -8.84 -1.19 -32.72
C ARG A 367 -8.37 -0.44 -31.48
N VAL A 368 -8.53 -1.06 -30.31
CA VAL A 368 -8.02 -0.59 -29.03
C VAL A 368 -7.06 -1.65 -28.49
N ASN A 369 -5.87 -1.24 -28.09
CA ASN A 369 -4.89 -2.10 -27.44
C ASN A 369 -4.71 -1.60 -26.00
N TYR A 370 -4.64 -2.53 -25.05
CA TYR A 370 -4.52 -2.24 -23.63
C TYR A 370 -3.17 -2.75 -23.13
N TYR A 371 -2.44 -1.92 -22.39
CA TYR A 371 -1.18 -2.30 -21.77
C TYR A 371 -1.41 -2.72 -20.32
N ILE A 372 -1.51 -4.03 -20.08
CA ILE A 372 -1.84 -4.59 -18.75
C ILE A 372 -0.73 -5.44 -18.13
N LYS A 373 0.45 -5.52 -18.78
CA LYS A 373 1.57 -6.39 -18.35
C LYS A 373 1.88 -6.19 -16.86
N HIS A 374 2.25 -4.97 -16.48
CA HIS A 374 2.63 -4.61 -15.11
C HIS A 374 1.46 -4.53 -14.13
N LEU A 375 0.21 -4.62 -14.63
CA LEU A 375 -0.97 -4.75 -13.77
C LEU A 375 -1.20 -6.19 -13.34
N VAL A 376 -0.76 -7.15 -14.16
CA VAL A 376 -0.96 -8.58 -13.95
C VAL A 376 0.26 -9.22 -13.31
N GLN A 377 1.45 -8.81 -13.72
CA GLN A 377 2.72 -9.42 -13.34
C GLN A 377 3.66 -8.35 -12.79
N ASP A 378 4.31 -8.63 -11.66
CA ASP A 378 5.35 -7.76 -11.11
C ASP A 378 6.68 -7.90 -11.89
N SER A 379 7.72 -7.16 -11.46
CA SER A 379 9.05 -7.24 -12.06
C SER A 379 9.75 -8.60 -11.88
N GLU A 380 9.35 -9.38 -10.87
CA GLU A 380 9.93 -10.68 -10.53
C GLU A 380 9.20 -11.85 -11.20
N GLY A 381 8.04 -11.58 -11.80
CA GLY A 381 7.21 -12.54 -12.48
C GLY A 381 6.06 -13.12 -11.63
N ASN A 382 5.86 -12.67 -10.39
CA ASN A 382 4.73 -13.01 -9.53
C ASN A 382 3.49 -12.20 -9.91
N PHE A 383 2.36 -12.52 -9.29
CA PHE A 383 1.12 -11.81 -9.49
C PHE A 383 1.23 -10.40 -8.90
N ALA A 384 0.93 -9.37 -9.69
CA ALA A 384 1.01 -7.99 -9.23
C ALA A 384 -0.15 -7.66 -8.26
N GLN A 385 0.16 -6.98 -7.17
CA GLN A 385 -0.82 -6.49 -6.18
C GLN A 385 -1.66 -5.29 -6.67
N ALA A 386 -1.54 -4.92 -7.95
CA ALA A 386 -2.24 -3.76 -8.52
C ALA A 386 -3.76 -3.84 -8.34
N LEU A 387 -4.38 -5.01 -8.52
CA LEU A 387 -5.82 -5.17 -8.32
C LEU A 387 -6.22 -5.02 -6.86
N GLU A 388 -5.39 -5.50 -5.94
CA GLU A 388 -5.60 -5.40 -4.51
C GLU A 388 -5.55 -3.94 -4.07
N TRP A 389 -4.54 -3.18 -4.49
CA TRP A 389 -4.42 -1.76 -4.17
C TRP A 389 -5.60 -0.94 -4.74
N LEU A 390 -6.03 -1.26 -5.97
CA LEU A 390 -7.21 -0.64 -6.57
C LEU A 390 -8.50 -0.99 -5.79
N ALA A 391 -8.65 -2.25 -5.35
CA ALA A 391 -9.80 -2.68 -4.55
C ALA A 391 -9.80 -2.03 -3.15
N ALA A 392 -8.63 -1.93 -2.52
CA ALA A 392 -8.43 -1.30 -1.22
C ALA A 392 -8.76 0.21 -1.24
N SER A 393 -8.61 0.87 -2.38
CA SER A 393 -9.00 2.28 -2.56
C SER A 393 -10.51 2.52 -2.39
N LYS A 394 -11.34 1.46 -2.56
CA LYS A 394 -12.81 1.50 -2.47
C LYS A 394 -13.48 2.54 -3.39
N ASP A 395 -12.81 2.95 -4.47
CA ASP A 395 -13.36 3.91 -5.44
C ASP A 395 -14.08 3.18 -6.59
N PRO A 396 -15.43 3.25 -6.67
CA PRO A 396 -16.19 2.57 -7.71
C PRO A 396 -15.92 3.15 -9.11
N SER A 397 -15.57 4.43 -9.21
CA SER A 397 -15.36 5.10 -10.50
C SER A 397 -14.11 4.60 -11.21
N VAL A 398 -13.03 4.39 -10.45
CA VAL A 398 -11.74 3.91 -10.96
C VAL A 398 -11.83 2.45 -11.41
N VAL A 399 -12.53 1.60 -10.67
CA VAL A 399 -12.63 0.16 -10.99
C VAL A 399 -13.46 -0.11 -12.25
N VAL A 400 -14.35 0.82 -12.63
CA VAL A 400 -15.11 0.76 -13.89
C VAL A 400 -14.27 1.22 -15.09
N HIS A 401 -13.05 1.75 -14.87
CA HIS A 401 -12.18 2.15 -15.96
C HIS A 401 -11.90 0.98 -16.92
N PRO A 402 -11.98 1.16 -18.26
CA PRO A 402 -11.87 0.06 -19.23
C PRO A 402 -10.64 -0.84 -19.09
N VAL A 403 -9.50 -0.28 -18.67
CA VAL A 403 -8.26 -1.06 -18.40
C VAL A 403 -8.45 -1.99 -17.21
N VAL A 404 -8.99 -1.48 -16.10
CA VAL A 404 -9.21 -2.25 -14.87
C VAL A 404 -10.30 -3.29 -15.10
N VAL A 405 -11.33 -2.94 -15.87
CA VAL A 405 -12.36 -3.86 -16.34
C VAL A 405 -11.75 -5.02 -17.12
N LEU A 406 -10.97 -4.74 -18.16
CA LEU A 406 -10.34 -5.79 -18.97
C LEU A 406 -9.41 -6.66 -18.13
N PHE A 407 -8.58 -6.03 -17.29
CA PHE A 407 -7.65 -6.70 -16.40
C PHE A 407 -8.38 -7.64 -15.43
N SER A 408 -9.37 -7.14 -14.70
CA SER A 408 -10.15 -7.94 -13.74
C SER A 408 -10.96 -9.05 -14.44
N ASP A 409 -11.56 -8.78 -15.60
CA ASP A 409 -12.35 -9.77 -16.34
C ASP A 409 -11.46 -10.86 -16.96
N LEU A 410 -10.23 -10.52 -17.40
CA LEU A 410 -9.25 -11.51 -17.85
C LEU A 410 -8.85 -12.43 -16.70
N MET A 411 -8.54 -11.87 -15.53
CA MET A 411 -8.20 -12.67 -14.35
C MET A 411 -9.36 -13.55 -13.90
N TRP A 412 -10.57 -13.00 -13.88
CA TRP A 412 -11.78 -13.75 -13.57
C TRP A 412 -11.96 -14.92 -14.53
N THR A 413 -12.08 -14.66 -15.83
CA THR A 413 -12.44 -15.67 -16.83
C THR A 413 -11.37 -16.75 -17.02
N ARG A 414 -10.09 -16.40 -16.91
CA ARG A 414 -8.98 -17.32 -17.20
C ARG A 414 -8.45 -18.06 -15.97
N VAL A 415 -8.52 -17.46 -14.77
CA VAL A 415 -7.84 -18.02 -13.59
C VAL A 415 -8.85 -18.45 -12.51
N VAL A 416 -9.83 -17.61 -12.18
CA VAL A 416 -10.62 -17.76 -10.95
C VAL A 416 -12.00 -18.38 -11.18
N MET A 417 -12.67 -18.06 -12.29
CA MET A 417 -14.09 -18.35 -12.52
C MET A 417 -14.43 -19.84 -12.41
N TYR A 418 -13.63 -20.73 -13.00
CA TYR A 418 -13.92 -22.16 -12.98
C TYR A 418 -13.92 -22.74 -11.56
N HIS A 419 -12.93 -22.34 -10.75
CA HIS A 419 -12.81 -22.82 -9.38
C HIS A 419 -13.91 -22.25 -8.50
N PHE A 420 -14.18 -20.95 -8.63
CA PHE A 420 -15.31 -20.32 -7.97
C PHE A 420 -16.62 -21.05 -8.31
N LEU A 421 -16.89 -21.27 -9.59
CA LEU A 421 -18.12 -21.94 -10.02
C LEU A 421 -18.20 -23.39 -9.51
N ALA A 422 -17.11 -24.15 -9.55
CA ALA A 422 -17.08 -25.52 -9.04
C ALA A 422 -17.41 -25.59 -7.55
N GLU A 423 -16.84 -24.70 -6.73
CA GLU A 423 -17.13 -24.62 -5.29
C GLU A 423 -18.60 -24.24 -5.02
N ARG A 424 -19.14 -23.28 -5.78
CA ARG A 424 -20.54 -22.85 -5.63
C ARG A 424 -21.54 -23.89 -6.14
N LEU A 425 -21.22 -24.61 -7.22
CA LEU A 425 -22.05 -25.70 -7.73
C LEU A 425 -22.06 -26.89 -6.76
N TYR A 426 -20.93 -27.22 -6.14
CA TYR A 426 -20.88 -28.24 -5.08
C TYR A 426 -21.75 -27.86 -3.88
N PHE A 427 -21.73 -26.58 -3.48
CA PHE A 427 -22.60 -26.07 -2.42
C PHE A 427 -24.08 -26.12 -2.81
N ALA A 428 -24.44 -25.73 -4.04
CA ALA A 428 -25.81 -25.82 -4.55
C ALA A 428 -26.30 -27.27 -4.65
N PHE A 429 -25.44 -28.20 -5.06
CA PHE A 429 -25.73 -29.63 -5.08
C PHE A 429 -25.98 -30.19 -3.68
N THR A 430 -25.17 -29.75 -2.71
CA THR A 430 -25.37 -30.10 -1.30
C THR A 430 -26.72 -29.60 -0.78
N LEU A 431 -27.11 -28.37 -1.12
CA LEU A 431 -28.44 -27.84 -0.80
C LEU A 431 -29.56 -28.68 -1.44
N ALA A 432 -29.40 -29.11 -2.71
CA ALA A 432 -30.39 -29.97 -3.35
C ALA A 432 -30.56 -31.32 -2.62
N ILE A 433 -29.46 -31.94 -2.18
CA ILE A 433 -29.50 -33.16 -1.36
C ILE A 433 -30.15 -32.88 0.00
N PHE A 434 -29.85 -31.72 0.61
CA PHE A 434 -30.47 -31.30 1.86
C PHE A 434 -32.00 -31.13 1.73
N ILE A 435 -32.47 -30.47 0.67
CA ILE A 435 -33.91 -30.35 0.35
C ILE A 435 -34.54 -31.72 0.13
N LEU A 436 -33.90 -32.61 -0.63
CA LEU A 436 -34.39 -33.96 -0.86
C LEU A 436 -34.52 -34.73 0.46
N SER A 437 -33.52 -34.62 1.33
CA SER A 437 -33.53 -35.27 2.65
C SER A 437 -34.66 -34.77 3.57
N GLN A 438 -35.03 -33.48 3.50
CA GLN A 438 -36.08 -32.90 4.36
C GLN A 438 -37.49 -33.05 3.77
N SER A 439 -37.63 -33.01 2.43
CA SER A 439 -38.93 -33.14 1.75
C SER A 439 -39.49 -34.56 1.81
N VAL A 440 -38.64 -35.58 1.66
CA VAL A 440 -39.04 -36.99 1.85
C VAL A 440 -39.51 -37.24 3.28
N PHE A 441 -38.90 -36.56 4.26
CA PHE A 441 -39.26 -36.67 5.67
C PHE A 441 -40.65 -36.09 5.99
N THR A 442 -41.11 -35.07 5.25
CA THR A 442 -42.36 -34.36 5.54
C THR A 442 -43.56 -34.88 4.76
N LEU A 443 -43.36 -35.51 3.60
CA LEU A 443 -44.46 -35.87 2.69
C LEU A 443 -45.37 -36.98 3.20
N ASN A 444 -44.88 -37.91 4.01
CA ASN A 444 -45.66 -39.12 4.27
C ASN A 444 -46.43 -39.15 5.59
N GLY A 445 -46.00 -38.50 6.69
CA GLY A 445 -46.73 -38.47 7.99
C GLY A 445 -47.15 -39.83 8.59
N ASN A 446 -46.95 -40.90 7.83
CA ASN A 446 -47.33 -42.29 7.95
C ASN A 446 -46.07 -43.07 7.58
N PHE A 447 -45.96 -44.27 8.14
CA PHE A 447 -44.78 -45.13 8.09
C PHE A 447 -44.18 -45.23 6.68
N VAL A 448 -43.00 -44.65 6.58
CA VAL A 448 -42.14 -44.55 5.39
C VAL A 448 -41.57 -45.93 5.09
N GLY A 449 -41.50 -46.31 3.80
CA GLY A 449 -40.98 -47.62 3.40
C GLY A 449 -39.49 -47.76 3.74
N GLU A 450 -39.02 -48.99 3.95
CA GLU A 450 -37.60 -49.26 4.29
C GLU A 450 -36.62 -48.64 3.27
N THR A 451 -36.97 -48.66 1.98
CA THR A 451 -36.18 -48.06 0.90
C THR A 451 -36.03 -46.54 1.04
N GLU A 452 -37.08 -45.87 1.50
CA GLU A 452 -37.09 -44.41 1.71
C GLU A 452 -36.25 -44.05 2.94
N ASN A 453 -36.32 -44.83 4.02
CA ASN A 453 -35.48 -44.65 5.21
C ASN A 453 -33.98 -44.80 4.87
N ILE A 454 -33.61 -45.81 4.07
CA ILE A 454 -32.23 -46.00 3.59
C ILE A 454 -31.78 -44.80 2.76
N ALA A 455 -32.64 -44.27 1.88
CA ALA A 455 -32.33 -43.10 1.07
C ALA A 455 -32.13 -41.83 1.93
N VAL A 456 -33.00 -41.59 2.92
CA VAL A 456 -32.87 -40.47 3.86
C VAL A 456 -31.58 -40.59 4.67
N PHE A 457 -31.27 -41.78 5.19
CA PHE A 457 -30.03 -42.05 5.90
C PHE A 457 -28.81 -41.76 5.03
N ALA A 458 -28.78 -42.24 3.78
CA ALA A 458 -27.68 -41.99 2.85
C ALA A 458 -27.49 -40.49 2.56
N CYS A 459 -28.57 -39.75 2.32
CA CYS A 459 -28.52 -38.30 2.14
C CYS A 459 -28.00 -37.57 3.39
N ARG A 460 -28.46 -37.95 4.59
CA ARG A 460 -27.99 -37.39 5.87
C ARG A 460 -26.51 -37.68 6.12
N CYS A 461 -26.06 -38.91 5.84
CA CYS A 461 -24.65 -39.26 5.87
C CYS A 461 -23.81 -38.38 4.92
N PHE A 462 -24.28 -38.14 3.69
CA PHE A 462 -23.60 -37.24 2.76
C PHE A 462 -23.53 -35.80 3.30
N ILE A 463 -24.62 -35.29 3.88
CA ILE A 463 -24.68 -33.95 4.45
C ILE A 463 -23.69 -33.82 5.62
N TYR A 464 -23.68 -34.75 6.57
CA TYR A 464 -22.82 -34.67 7.75
C TYR A 464 -21.35 -35.01 7.43
N LEU A 465 -21.07 -36.08 6.68
CA LEU A 465 -19.68 -36.45 6.39
C LEU A 465 -19.06 -35.62 5.27
N GLY A 466 -19.87 -35.16 4.30
CA GLY A 466 -19.41 -34.35 3.18
C GLY A 466 -19.41 -32.86 3.51
N SER A 467 -20.60 -32.28 3.69
CA SER A 467 -20.75 -30.83 3.83
C SER A 467 -20.21 -30.29 5.16
N MET A 468 -20.60 -30.89 6.29
CA MET A 468 -20.14 -30.41 7.61
C MET A 468 -18.62 -30.54 7.75
N CYS A 469 -18.02 -31.66 7.35
CA CYS A 469 -16.56 -31.81 7.38
C CYS A 469 -15.85 -30.85 6.42
N PHE A 470 -16.38 -30.61 5.22
CA PHE A 470 -15.82 -29.63 4.29
C PHE A 470 -15.85 -28.21 4.86
N LEU A 471 -16.98 -27.79 5.45
CA LEU A 471 -17.13 -26.49 6.12
C LEU A 471 -16.17 -26.36 7.31
N LEU A 472 -16.04 -27.41 8.14
CA LEU A 472 -15.12 -27.44 9.27
C LEU A 472 -13.67 -27.26 8.82
N ILE A 473 -13.23 -28.02 7.81
CA ILE A 473 -11.86 -27.91 7.26
C ILE A 473 -11.62 -26.51 6.71
N ARG A 474 -12.59 -25.93 5.99
CA ARG A 474 -12.49 -24.56 5.45
C ARG A 474 -12.31 -23.53 6.57
N LEU A 475 -13.18 -23.54 7.58
CA LEU A 475 -13.12 -22.57 8.69
C LEU A 475 -11.85 -22.73 9.51
N VAL A 476 -11.39 -23.97 9.76
CA VAL A 476 -10.11 -24.21 10.44
C VAL A 476 -8.94 -23.67 9.61
N ARG A 477 -8.95 -23.82 8.28
CA ARG A 477 -7.90 -23.25 7.42
C ARG A 477 -7.89 -21.73 7.45
N LEU A 478 -9.05 -21.07 7.41
CA LEU A 478 -9.17 -19.62 7.51
C LEU A 478 -8.69 -19.12 8.88
N LEU A 479 -9.11 -19.79 9.96
CA LEU A 479 -8.66 -19.49 11.32
C LEU A 479 -7.13 -19.56 11.45
N ILE A 480 -6.52 -20.62 10.92
CA ILE A 480 -5.05 -20.78 10.94
C ILE A 480 -4.36 -19.71 10.09
N ALA A 481 -4.94 -19.35 8.93
CA ALA A 481 -4.40 -18.32 8.05
C ALA A 481 -4.39 -16.94 8.74
N ASP A 482 -5.51 -16.53 9.34
CA ASP A 482 -5.63 -15.24 10.04
C ASP A 482 -4.69 -15.15 11.24
N PHE A 483 -4.59 -16.23 12.04
CA PHE A 483 -3.65 -16.27 13.16
C PHE A 483 -2.19 -16.23 12.70
N ARG A 484 -1.86 -16.87 11.58
CA ARG A 484 -0.51 -16.83 11.02
C ARG A 484 -0.17 -15.45 10.44
N ALA A 485 -1.14 -14.78 9.83
CA ALA A 485 -0.99 -13.42 9.31
C ALA A 485 -0.95 -12.35 10.43
N GLY A 486 -1.39 -12.70 11.65
CA GLY A 486 -1.52 -11.75 12.75
C GLY A 486 -2.68 -10.77 12.57
N ASP A 487 -3.61 -11.06 11.65
CA ASP A 487 -4.75 -10.20 11.32
C ASP A 487 -5.90 -10.43 12.30
N VAL A 488 -5.69 -9.99 13.54
CA VAL A 488 -6.61 -10.21 14.65
C VAL A 488 -7.09 -8.87 15.20
N THR A 489 -8.39 -8.62 15.08
CA THR A 489 -9.01 -7.38 15.59
C THR A 489 -9.40 -7.56 17.05
N ARG A 490 -9.20 -6.53 17.88
CA ARG A 490 -9.56 -6.60 19.31
C ARG A 490 -10.98 -6.08 19.52
N PHE A 491 -11.95 -6.97 19.73
CA PHE A 491 -13.30 -6.58 20.16
C PHE A 491 -13.40 -6.70 21.69
N ARG A 492 -13.56 -5.57 22.39
CA ARG A 492 -13.66 -5.51 23.87
C ARG A 492 -12.61 -6.40 24.59
N CYS A 493 -11.34 -6.26 24.22
CA CYS A 493 -10.17 -6.99 24.75
C CYS A 493 -9.98 -8.45 24.30
N LEU A 494 -10.96 -9.06 23.61
CA LEU A 494 -10.77 -10.39 23.04
C LEU A 494 -10.21 -10.29 21.61
N PRO A 495 -9.13 -11.01 21.28
CA PRO A 495 -8.64 -11.10 19.91
C PRO A 495 -9.62 -11.95 19.08
N VAL A 496 -10.31 -11.30 18.15
CA VAL A 496 -11.25 -11.92 17.21
C VAL A 496 -10.61 -11.93 15.82
N PRO A 497 -10.45 -13.10 15.18
CA PRO A 497 -9.97 -13.22 13.80
C PRO A 497 -10.77 -12.35 12.83
N ASN A 498 -10.10 -11.75 11.85
CA ASN A 498 -10.73 -10.84 10.90
C ASN A 498 -11.84 -11.51 10.07
N PHE A 499 -11.76 -12.82 9.80
CA PHE A 499 -12.81 -13.53 9.05
C PHE A 499 -14.20 -13.44 9.71
N ILE A 500 -14.30 -13.29 11.04
CA ILE A 500 -15.59 -13.15 11.76
C ILE A 500 -16.26 -11.80 11.47
N LEU A 501 -15.53 -10.81 10.97
CA LEU A 501 -16.12 -9.53 10.54
C LEU A 501 -16.83 -9.64 9.19
N SER A 502 -16.56 -10.69 8.41
CA SER A 502 -17.27 -10.96 7.16
C SER A 502 -18.61 -11.63 7.42
N ALA A 503 -19.72 -10.97 7.08
CA ALA A 503 -21.08 -11.51 7.25
C ALA A 503 -21.26 -12.88 6.57
N GLN A 504 -20.57 -13.11 5.45
CA GLN A 504 -20.60 -14.38 4.73
C GLN A 504 -19.96 -15.52 5.54
N GLU A 505 -18.79 -15.28 6.11
CA GLU A 505 -18.08 -16.30 6.91
C GLU A 505 -18.80 -16.55 8.24
N VAL A 506 -19.43 -15.52 8.83
CA VAL A 506 -20.36 -15.69 9.96
C VAL A 506 -21.54 -16.58 9.57
N GLY A 507 -22.09 -16.42 8.37
CA GLY A 507 -23.15 -17.29 7.85
C GLY A 507 -22.69 -18.74 7.71
N TYR A 508 -21.48 -18.99 7.18
CA TYR A 508 -20.90 -20.34 7.10
C TYR A 508 -20.64 -20.95 8.48
N PHE A 509 -20.13 -20.16 9.42
CA PHE A 509 -19.95 -20.59 10.80
C PHE A 509 -21.29 -20.92 11.47
N GLY A 510 -22.30 -20.08 11.29
CA GLY A 510 -23.67 -20.33 11.75
C GLY A 510 -24.24 -21.62 11.17
N LEU A 511 -24.04 -21.85 9.87
CA LEU A 511 -24.44 -23.09 9.20
C LEU A 511 -23.70 -24.32 9.75
N LEU A 512 -22.39 -24.22 10.02
CA LEU A 512 -21.64 -25.31 10.64
C LEU A 512 -22.20 -25.64 12.03
N VAL A 513 -22.46 -24.62 12.85
CA VAL A 513 -23.03 -24.81 14.20
C VAL A 513 -24.41 -25.45 14.13
N THR A 514 -25.29 -24.99 13.24
CA THR A 514 -26.62 -25.60 13.08
C THR A 514 -26.52 -27.04 12.59
N MET A 515 -25.60 -27.36 11.67
CA MET A 515 -25.36 -28.73 11.22
C MET A 515 -24.82 -29.64 12.34
N ILE A 516 -23.94 -29.14 13.22
CA ILE A 516 -23.48 -29.90 14.38
C ILE A 516 -24.65 -30.19 15.32
N ILE A 517 -25.48 -29.19 15.61
CA ILE A 517 -26.67 -29.39 16.45
C ILE A 517 -27.60 -30.41 15.81
N MET A 518 -27.91 -30.28 14.52
CA MET A 518 -28.71 -31.26 13.78
C MET A 518 -28.15 -32.67 13.87
N CYS A 519 -26.82 -32.84 13.70
CA CYS A 519 -26.16 -34.13 13.80
C CYS A 519 -26.26 -34.74 15.21
N THR A 520 -26.20 -33.92 16.28
CA THR A 520 -26.36 -34.41 17.66
C THR A 520 -27.81 -34.75 18.02
N GLN A 521 -28.77 -34.06 17.40
CA GLN A 521 -30.20 -34.24 17.60
C GLN A 521 -30.84 -35.15 16.54
N GLU A 522 -30.02 -35.92 15.82
CA GLU A 522 -30.46 -36.75 14.69
C GLU A 522 -31.30 -37.95 15.18
N PRO A 523 -32.62 -38.00 14.88
CA PRO A 523 -33.51 -39.04 15.42
C PRO A 523 -33.08 -40.46 15.05
N ILE A 524 -32.48 -40.65 13.86
CA ILE A 524 -32.02 -41.96 13.39
C ILE A 524 -30.93 -42.54 14.31
N PHE A 525 -30.06 -41.70 14.87
CA PHE A 525 -29.01 -42.17 15.79
C PHE A 525 -29.59 -42.58 17.14
N TRP A 526 -30.60 -41.86 17.63
CA TRP A 526 -31.28 -42.19 18.89
C TRP A 526 -32.17 -43.43 18.76
N CYS A 527 -32.76 -43.68 17.59
CA CYS A 527 -33.57 -44.85 17.31
C CYS A 527 -32.78 -46.10 16.89
N MET A 528 -31.45 -46.01 16.76
CA MET A 528 -30.61 -47.12 16.29
C MET A 528 -30.66 -48.36 17.20
N GLY A 529 -30.89 -48.17 18.50
CA GLY A 529 -31.02 -49.27 19.46
C GLY A 529 -32.34 -50.05 19.38
N ASN A 530 -33.36 -49.48 18.73
CA ASN A 530 -34.72 -50.01 18.70
C ASN A 530 -35.15 -50.43 17.28
N MET A 531 -34.18 -50.79 16.41
CA MET A 531 -34.46 -51.18 15.02
C MET A 531 -35.39 -52.40 14.91
N ASP A 532 -35.29 -53.35 15.84
CA ASP A 532 -36.09 -54.58 15.88
C ASP A 532 -37.36 -54.46 16.75
N GLY A 533 -37.74 -53.24 17.15
CA GLY A 533 -38.87 -53.04 18.06
C GLY A 533 -40.24 -53.32 17.43
N ASP A 534 -41.21 -53.75 18.25
CA ASP A 534 -42.61 -53.93 17.85
C ASP A 534 -43.40 -52.61 17.97
N PHE A 535 -42.97 -51.57 17.26
CA PHE A 535 -43.74 -50.33 17.12
C PHE A 535 -44.06 -50.08 15.65
N PRO A 536 -45.21 -49.45 15.34
CA PRO A 536 -45.56 -49.20 13.96
C PRO A 536 -44.50 -48.25 13.36
N GLY A 537 -43.95 -48.62 12.20
CA GLY A 537 -42.82 -47.91 11.60
C GLY A 537 -41.43 -48.38 12.03
N SER A 538 -41.33 -49.48 12.76
CA SER A 538 -40.05 -50.15 12.98
C SER A 538 -39.47 -50.67 11.66
N GLY A 539 -38.15 -50.65 11.58
CA GLY A 539 -37.42 -50.90 10.35
C GLY A 539 -36.05 -50.25 10.37
N LEU A 540 -35.23 -50.63 9.39
CA LEU A 540 -33.87 -50.13 9.27
C LEU A 540 -33.87 -48.59 9.13
N PHE A 541 -33.16 -47.91 10.02
CA PHE A 541 -33.01 -46.44 10.06
C PHE A 541 -34.31 -45.65 10.24
N THR A 542 -35.29 -46.20 10.96
CA THR A 542 -36.51 -45.46 11.30
C THR A 542 -36.20 -44.22 12.18
N PRO A 543 -36.78 -43.04 11.87
CA PRO A 543 -36.66 -41.86 12.71
C PRO A 543 -37.72 -41.78 13.81
N TYR A 544 -38.68 -42.71 13.83
CA TYR A 544 -39.81 -42.71 14.76
C TYR A 544 -39.58 -43.78 15.84
N CYS A 545 -39.13 -43.37 17.02
CA CYS A 545 -39.07 -44.22 18.21
C CYS A 545 -39.38 -43.38 19.46
N PRO A 546 -39.77 -44.00 20.58
CA PRO A 546 -40.10 -43.27 21.81
C PRO A 546 -38.97 -42.37 22.30
N GLU A 547 -37.71 -42.79 22.15
CA GLU A 547 -36.55 -41.98 22.54
C GLU A 547 -36.26 -40.83 21.57
N GLY A 548 -36.61 -40.97 20.29
CA GLY A 548 -36.37 -39.98 19.24
C GLY A 548 -37.42 -38.86 19.21
N GLU A 549 -38.60 -39.09 19.78
CA GLU A 549 -39.74 -38.17 19.70
C GLU A 549 -39.42 -36.78 20.26
N SER A 550 -38.72 -36.72 21.40
CA SER A 550 -38.30 -35.43 22.00
C SER A 550 -37.27 -34.67 21.17
N HIS A 551 -36.54 -35.35 20.28
CA HIS A 551 -35.51 -34.74 19.44
C HIS A 551 -36.08 -34.23 18.10
N LEU A 552 -37.24 -34.71 17.67
CA LEU A 552 -37.86 -34.34 16.39
C LEU A 552 -38.17 -32.84 16.29
N GLU A 553 -38.68 -32.22 17.35
CA GLU A 553 -39.04 -30.80 17.34
C GLU A 553 -37.78 -29.92 17.20
N VAL A 554 -36.76 -30.19 18.02
CA VAL A 554 -35.49 -29.46 17.98
C VAL A 554 -34.79 -29.65 16.63
N TYR A 555 -34.79 -30.88 16.11
CA TYR A 555 -34.27 -31.19 14.79
C TYR A 555 -35.02 -30.42 13.69
N SER A 556 -36.35 -30.39 13.73
CA SER A 556 -37.18 -29.67 12.76
C SER A 556 -36.87 -28.17 12.76
N ILE A 557 -36.84 -27.52 13.92
CA ILE A 557 -36.51 -26.09 14.04
C ILE A 557 -35.10 -25.81 13.51
N THR A 558 -34.11 -26.59 13.95
CA THR A 558 -32.70 -26.39 13.54
C THR A 558 -32.49 -26.68 12.06
N SER A 559 -33.18 -27.67 11.49
CA SER A 559 -33.17 -27.95 10.06
C SER A 559 -33.80 -26.83 9.23
N GLY A 560 -34.87 -26.19 9.73
CA GLY A 560 -35.48 -25.02 9.13
C GLY A 560 -34.52 -23.82 9.08
N VAL A 561 -33.80 -23.58 10.18
CA VAL A 561 -32.75 -22.54 10.23
C VAL A 561 -31.60 -22.86 9.28
N ALA A 562 -31.12 -24.11 9.25
CA ALA A 562 -30.08 -24.54 8.33
C ALA A 562 -30.49 -24.38 6.87
N MET A 563 -31.73 -24.76 6.50
CA MET A 563 -32.30 -24.56 5.16
C MET A 563 -32.27 -23.08 4.76
N PHE A 564 -32.73 -22.21 5.65
CA PHE A 564 -32.73 -20.76 5.42
C PHE A 564 -31.30 -20.24 5.22
N LEU A 565 -30.34 -20.66 6.04
CA LEU A 565 -28.94 -20.27 5.91
C LEU A 565 -28.31 -20.76 4.59
N TYR A 566 -28.60 -21.98 4.13
CA TYR A 566 -28.13 -22.45 2.83
C TYR A 566 -28.63 -21.56 1.68
N TRP A 567 -29.92 -21.21 1.69
CA TRP A 567 -30.49 -20.29 0.69
C TRP A 567 -29.91 -18.88 0.78
N LEU A 568 -29.64 -18.38 1.98
CA LEU A 568 -29.01 -17.07 2.14
C LEU A 568 -27.57 -17.09 1.61
N LEU A 569 -26.80 -18.13 1.92
CA LEU A 569 -25.41 -18.28 1.47
C LEU A 569 -25.27 -18.56 -0.04
N ILE A 570 -26.32 -19.09 -0.69
CA ILE A 570 -26.29 -19.27 -2.16
C ILE A 570 -26.39 -17.95 -2.91
N ILE A 571 -26.83 -16.86 -2.27
CA ILE A 571 -26.91 -15.53 -2.87
C ILE A 571 -25.53 -15.07 -3.40
N ASP A 572 -24.44 -15.55 -2.82
CA ASP A 572 -23.07 -15.27 -3.32
C ASP A 572 -22.81 -15.79 -4.73
N LEU A 573 -23.60 -16.75 -5.22
CA LEU A 573 -23.56 -17.16 -6.62
C LEU A 573 -23.85 -15.99 -7.57
N SER A 574 -24.51 -14.93 -7.09
CA SER A 574 -24.70 -13.68 -7.82
C SER A 574 -23.39 -13.06 -8.32
N ILE A 575 -22.25 -13.25 -7.64
CA ILE A 575 -20.93 -12.72 -8.04
C ILE A 575 -20.53 -13.22 -9.44
N PHE A 576 -21.04 -14.38 -9.86
CA PHE A 576 -20.84 -14.93 -11.21
C PHE A 576 -21.29 -13.95 -12.31
N SER A 577 -22.43 -13.30 -12.13
CA SER A 577 -22.97 -12.32 -13.07
C SER A 577 -22.83 -10.90 -12.53
N MET A 578 -22.17 -10.02 -13.28
CA MET A 578 -22.00 -8.62 -12.86
C MET A 578 -23.34 -7.91 -12.62
N GLN A 579 -24.37 -8.22 -13.41
CA GLN A 579 -25.68 -7.60 -13.30
C GLN A 579 -26.41 -8.06 -12.03
N ILE A 580 -26.39 -9.37 -11.75
CA ILE A 580 -27.05 -9.94 -10.57
C ILE A 580 -26.31 -9.49 -9.30
N SER A 581 -24.97 -9.51 -9.30
CA SER A 581 -24.17 -9.03 -8.17
C SER A 581 -24.43 -7.56 -7.85
N ALA A 582 -24.48 -6.70 -8.87
CA ALA A 582 -24.83 -5.29 -8.69
C ALA A 582 -26.22 -5.12 -8.07
N PHE A 583 -27.21 -5.87 -8.55
CA PHE A 583 -28.56 -5.87 -8.00
C PHE A 583 -28.59 -6.31 -6.53
N VAL A 584 -27.95 -7.43 -6.18
CA VAL A 584 -27.89 -7.94 -4.81
C VAL A 584 -27.21 -6.93 -3.85
N LEU A 585 -26.14 -6.27 -4.29
CA LEU A 585 -25.48 -5.23 -3.50
C LEU A 585 -26.39 -4.02 -3.27
N VAL A 586 -27.17 -3.62 -4.28
CA VAL A 586 -28.19 -2.58 -4.15
C VAL A 586 -29.24 -3.01 -3.13
N CYS A 587 -29.77 -4.23 -3.23
CA CYS A 587 -30.72 -4.77 -2.24
C CYS A 587 -30.14 -4.73 -0.82
N GLY A 588 -28.87 -5.12 -0.64
CA GLY A 588 -28.21 -5.09 0.67
C GLY A 588 -28.08 -3.69 1.26
N ARG A 589 -27.82 -2.66 0.44
CA ARG A 589 -27.80 -1.26 0.90
C ARG A 589 -29.18 -0.70 1.19
N VAL A 590 -30.16 -1.02 0.35
CA VAL A 590 -31.56 -0.64 0.53
C VAL A 590 -32.12 -1.29 1.82
N LEU A 591 -31.64 -2.48 2.19
CA LEU A 591 -32.06 -3.19 3.40
C LEU A 591 -31.75 -2.42 4.70
N SER A 592 -30.69 -1.59 4.75
CA SER A 592 -30.41 -0.78 5.94
C SER A 592 -31.46 0.31 6.15
N GLU A 593 -31.94 0.92 5.06
CA GLU A 593 -33.05 1.89 5.13
C GLU A 593 -34.35 1.19 5.57
N LEU A 594 -34.61 -0.02 5.06
CA LEU A 594 -35.74 -0.83 5.51
C LEU A 594 -35.63 -1.18 7.01
N ALA A 595 -34.43 -1.47 7.52
CA ALA A 595 -34.22 -1.77 8.95
C ALA A 595 -34.52 -0.55 9.84
N LEU A 596 -34.15 0.67 9.41
CA LEU A 596 -34.50 1.90 10.11
C LEU A 596 -36.02 2.12 10.13
N PHE A 597 -36.69 1.89 8.99
CA PHE A 597 -38.14 1.92 8.90
C PHE A 597 -38.80 0.90 9.82
N LEU A 598 -38.35 -0.36 9.81
CA LEU A 598 -38.90 -1.42 10.67
C LEU A 598 -38.71 -1.09 12.16
N THR A 599 -37.60 -0.45 12.52
CA THR A 599 -37.38 0.03 13.90
C THR A 599 -38.41 1.09 14.30
N SER A 600 -38.66 2.05 13.42
CA SER A 600 -39.67 3.10 13.65
C SER A 600 -41.09 2.53 13.67
N LEU A 601 -41.40 1.58 12.79
CA LEU A 601 -42.68 0.88 12.77
C LEU A 601 -42.89 0.06 14.04
N ALA A 602 -41.88 -0.68 14.50
CA ALA A 602 -41.94 -1.44 15.74
C ALA A 602 -42.19 -0.54 16.96
N PHE A 603 -41.54 0.63 17.01
CA PHE A 603 -41.80 1.62 18.05
C PHE A 603 -43.25 2.12 18.03
N LEU A 604 -43.79 2.46 16.85
CA LEU A 604 -45.19 2.87 16.70
C LEU A 604 -46.16 1.75 17.07
N ILE A 605 -45.92 0.52 16.62
CA ILE A 605 -46.75 -0.65 16.97
C ILE A 605 -46.77 -0.82 18.48
N LEU A 606 -45.62 -0.77 19.16
CA LEU A 606 -45.56 -0.93 20.61
C LEU A 606 -46.28 0.22 21.34
N ALA A 607 -46.09 1.46 20.91
CA ALA A 607 -46.74 2.63 21.48
C ALA A 607 -48.28 2.56 21.35
N PHE A 608 -48.78 2.18 20.18
CA PHE A 608 -50.22 2.02 19.95
C PHE A 608 -50.79 0.75 20.61
N ALA A 609 -50.08 -0.37 20.60
CA ALA A 609 -50.50 -1.60 21.26
C ALA A 609 -50.67 -1.40 22.77
N THR A 610 -49.69 -0.74 23.42
CA THR A 610 -49.78 -0.38 24.84
C THR A 610 -50.91 0.61 25.13
N SER A 611 -51.15 1.59 24.24
CA SER A 611 -52.27 2.53 24.37
C SER A 611 -53.63 1.85 24.20
N VAL A 612 -53.79 0.95 23.23
CA VAL A 612 -55.04 0.20 22.99
C VAL A 612 -55.31 -0.75 24.16
N SER A 613 -54.29 -1.47 24.64
CA SER A 613 -54.42 -2.39 25.78
C SER A 613 -54.79 -1.68 27.09
N ALA A 614 -54.57 -0.37 27.21
CA ALA A 614 -54.98 0.43 28.37
C ALA A 614 -56.46 0.85 28.32
N ILE A 615 -57.11 0.75 27.16
CA ILE A 615 -58.54 1.06 27.00
C ILE A 615 -59.37 -0.17 27.37
N SER A 616 -60.41 0.04 28.16
CA SER A 616 -61.37 -1.03 28.47
C SER A 616 -62.19 -1.40 27.24
N HIS A 617 -61.91 -2.55 26.64
CA HIS A 617 -62.64 -3.14 25.51
C HIS A 617 -62.70 -4.67 25.64
N GLN A 618 -63.59 -5.33 24.88
CA GLN A 618 -63.75 -6.79 24.90
C GLN A 618 -63.26 -7.50 23.62
N LEU A 619 -62.55 -6.79 22.74
CA LEU A 619 -62.04 -7.33 21.47
C LEU A 619 -60.89 -8.35 21.70
N PRO A 620 -61.01 -9.60 21.20
CA PRO A 620 -60.01 -10.66 21.43
C PRO A 620 -58.67 -10.37 20.71
N ASP A 621 -58.73 -9.75 19.54
CA ASP A 621 -57.54 -9.39 18.74
C ASP A 621 -56.66 -8.31 19.39
N PHE A 622 -57.17 -7.65 20.43
CA PHE A 622 -56.48 -6.62 21.20
C PHE A 622 -56.41 -6.97 22.68
N ALA A 623 -56.67 -8.23 23.06
CA ALA A 623 -56.69 -8.71 24.44
C ALA A 623 -55.26 -8.88 24.99
N GLY A 624 -54.53 -7.77 25.10
CA GLY A 624 -53.13 -7.73 25.55
C GLY A 624 -52.22 -7.01 24.57
N ILE A 625 -51.00 -6.70 25.02
CA ILE A 625 -50.00 -5.98 24.23
C ILE A 625 -49.49 -6.84 23.05
N ASP A 626 -49.34 -8.15 23.25
CA ASP A 626 -48.89 -9.12 22.26
C ASP A 626 -49.92 -9.31 21.13
N ALA A 627 -51.19 -9.58 21.49
CA ALA A 627 -52.28 -9.68 20.52
C ALA A 627 -52.47 -8.35 19.76
N ALA A 628 -52.50 -7.22 20.48
CA ALA A 628 -52.62 -5.91 19.88
C ALA A 628 -51.45 -5.57 18.94
N ALA A 629 -50.20 -5.92 19.31
CA ALA A 629 -49.03 -5.70 18.47
C ALA A 629 -49.07 -6.53 17.18
N LEU A 630 -49.47 -7.81 17.26
CA LEU A 630 -49.63 -8.67 16.08
C LEU A 630 -50.76 -8.16 15.16
N SER A 631 -51.89 -7.75 15.74
CA SER A 631 -53.01 -7.17 15.00
C SER A 631 -52.61 -5.85 14.31
N LEU A 632 -51.92 -4.94 15.01
CA LEU A 632 -51.41 -3.69 14.43
C LEU A 632 -50.33 -3.92 13.37
N LEU A 633 -49.46 -4.93 13.54
CA LEU A 633 -48.51 -5.34 12.51
C LEU A 633 -49.25 -5.85 11.26
N ALA A 634 -50.23 -6.73 11.42
CA ALA A 634 -51.05 -7.22 10.31
C ALA A 634 -51.79 -6.08 9.61
N ILE A 635 -52.31 -5.10 10.37
CA ILE A 635 -52.93 -3.88 9.82
C ILE A 635 -51.91 -3.06 9.02
N SER A 636 -50.69 -2.86 9.55
CA SER A 636 -49.64 -2.11 8.86
C SER A 636 -49.19 -2.74 7.54
N LEU A 637 -49.25 -4.07 7.45
CA LEU A 637 -48.91 -4.86 6.26
C LEU A 637 -50.11 -5.08 5.32
N GLY A 638 -51.33 -4.66 5.70
CA GLY A 638 -52.55 -4.92 4.93
C GLY A 638 -53.01 -6.38 4.95
N LEU A 639 -52.53 -7.17 5.91
CA LEU A 639 -52.88 -8.59 6.09
C LEU A 639 -54.04 -8.81 7.07
N PHE A 640 -54.56 -7.75 7.68
CA PHE A 640 -55.64 -7.85 8.65
C PHE A 640 -56.99 -8.14 7.95
N PRO A 641 -57.73 -9.20 8.36
CA PRO A 641 -58.97 -9.59 7.69
C PRO A 641 -60.07 -8.51 7.72
N SER A 642 -60.78 -8.34 6.61
CA SER A 642 -61.86 -7.34 6.47
C SER A 642 -63.02 -7.54 7.44
N GLU A 643 -63.34 -8.79 7.79
CA GLU A 643 -64.43 -9.14 8.72
C GLU A 643 -64.18 -8.60 10.13
N LYS A 644 -62.93 -8.67 10.59
CA LYS A 644 -62.50 -8.21 11.93
C LYS A 644 -62.57 -6.68 12.08
N TYR A 645 -62.51 -5.93 10.98
CA TYR A 645 -62.75 -4.48 11.02
C TYR A 645 -64.21 -4.13 11.35
N ILE A 646 -65.16 -5.02 11.07
CA ILE A 646 -66.58 -4.80 11.40
C ILE A 646 -66.77 -4.95 12.92
N GLU A 647 -66.18 -5.99 13.51
CA GLU A 647 -66.21 -6.24 14.96
C GLU A 647 -65.54 -5.10 15.75
N MET A 648 -64.46 -4.52 15.21
CA MET A 648 -63.75 -3.40 15.84
C MET A 648 -64.65 -2.15 16.04
N LYS A 649 -65.70 -1.96 15.22
CA LYS A 649 -66.63 -0.83 15.33
C LYS A 649 -67.42 -0.81 16.64
N GLU A 650 -67.49 -1.92 17.36
CA GLU A 650 -68.13 -1.99 18.67
C GLU A 650 -67.43 -1.11 19.72
N SER A 651 -66.14 -0.83 19.56
CA SER A 651 -65.38 0.09 20.42
C SER A 651 -64.94 1.34 19.66
N VAL A 652 -65.60 2.46 19.93
CA VAL A 652 -65.35 3.76 19.27
C VAL A 652 -63.91 4.23 19.49
N TRP A 653 -63.37 4.10 20.71
CA TRP A 653 -62.05 4.61 21.05
C TRP A 653 -60.92 3.79 20.41
N VAL A 654 -61.05 2.46 20.38
CA VAL A 654 -60.10 1.58 19.69
C VAL A 654 -60.12 1.86 18.19
N THR A 655 -61.31 2.03 17.61
CA THR A 655 -61.46 2.41 16.19
C THR A 655 -60.75 3.72 15.88
N ILE A 656 -60.91 4.77 16.70
CA ILE A 656 -60.24 6.06 16.49
C ILE A 656 -58.71 5.90 16.53
N LEU A 657 -58.17 5.19 17.53
CA LEU A 657 -56.73 4.96 17.64
C LEU A 657 -56.18 4.17 16.46
N VAL A 658 -56.88 3.13 16.02
CA VAL A 658 -56.47 2.33 14.86
C VAL A 658 -56.53 3.17 13.58
N VAL A 659 -57.54 4.03 13.40
CA VAL A 659 -57.61 4.96 12.26
C VAL A 659 -56.42 5.93 12.27
N VAL A 660 -56.09 6.52 13.42
CA VAL A 660 -54.92 7.40 13.56
C VAL A 660 -53.63 6.64 13.25
N PHE A 661 -53.47 5.42 13.78
CA PHE A 661 -52.33 4.55 13.47
C PHE A 661 -52.21 4.27 11.97
N VAL A 662 -53.31 3.90 11.30
CA VAL A 662 -53.35 3.64 9.86
C VAL A 662 -52.97 4.89 9.07
N ILE A 663 -53.46 6.07 9.45
CA ILE A 663 -53.07 7.34 8.79
C ILE A 663 -51.55 7.56 8.94
N ILE A 664 -51.01 7.43 10.15
CA ILE A 664 -49.57 7.62 10.41
C ILE A 664 -48.74 6.61 9.62
N VAL A 665 -49.09 5.34 9.67
CA VAL A 665 -48.28 4.27 9.06
C VAL A 665 -48.46 4.21 7.55
N ALA A 666 -49.70 4.17 7.05
CA ALA A 666 -49.97 3.98 5.64
C ALA A 666 -49.78 5.27 4.82
N ALA A 667 -50.26 6.42 5.32
CA ALA A 667 -50.18 7.67 4.56
C ALA A 667 -48.81 8.37 4.70
N PHE A 668 -48.19 8.31 5.88
CA PHE A 668 -46.90 8.97 6.09
C PHE A 668 -45.73 7.99 6.01
N LEU A 669 -45.70 6.95 6.85
CA LEU A 669 -44.50 6.11 7.01
C LEU A 669 -44.17 5.29 5.75
N LEU A 670 -45.16 4.64 5.12
CA LEU A 670 -44.96 3.85 3.90
C LEU A 670 -44.58 4.73 2.70
N ASN A 671 -45.23 5.88 2.53
CA ASN A 671 -44.88 6.82 1.46
C ASN A 671 -43.48 7.42 1.64
N LEU A 672 -43.10 7.71 2.89
CA LEU A 672 -41.74 8.13 3.22
C LEU A 672 -40.72 7.02 2.91
N LEU A 673 -41.01 5.77 3.27
CA LEU A 673 -40.17 4.62 2.91
C LEU A 673 -39.98 4.53 1.39
N VAL A 674 -41.06 4.56 0.61
CA VAL A 674 -40.97 4.49 -0.86
C VAL A 674 -40.10 5.64 -1.42
N ALA A 675 -40.25 6.86 -0.90
CA ALA A 675 -39.42 7.99 -1.29
C ALA A 675 -37.94 7.78 -0.94
N GLN A 676 -37.65 7.31 0.27
CA GLN A 676 -36.28 7.00 0.72
C GLN A 676 -35.64 5.88 -0.09
N LEU A 677 -36.37 4.80 -0.36
CA LEU A 677 -35.88 3.68 -1.16
C LEU A 677 -35.58 4.12 -2.59
N ASN A 678 -36.44 4.94 -3.20
CA ASN A 678 -36.19 5.49 -4.55
C ASN A 678 -34.94 6.38 -4.58
N GLN A 679 -34.75 7.24 -3.58
CA GLN A 679 -33.58 8.11 -3.50
C GLN A 679 -32.29 7.31 -3.25
N ALA A 680 -32.32 6.34 -2.32
CA ALA A 680 -31.20 5.46 -2.04
C ALA A 680 -30.83 4.62 -3.28
N TYR A 681 -31.83 4.07 -3.97
CA TYR A 681 -31.63 3.35 -5.22
C TYR A 681 -30.97 4.23 -6.28
N ALA A 682 -31.50 5.44 -6.52
CA ALA A 682 -30.95 6.36 -7.52
C ALA A 682 -29.48 6.72 -7.25
N HIS A 683 -29.11 6.94 -5.99
CA HIS A 683 -27.73 7.24 -5.60
C HIS A 683 -26.79 6.03 -5.82
N VAL A 684 -27.22 4.82 -5.46
CA VAL A 684 -26.39 3.61 -5.61
C VAL A 684 -26.33 3.14 -7.07
N TYR A 685 -27.38 3.36 -7.86
CA TYR A 685 -27.50 2.88 -9.23
C TYR A 685 -26.39 3.38 -10.16
N LEU A 686 -25.90 4.61 -9.97
CA LEU A 686 -24.81 5.18 -10.78
C LEU A 686 -23.49 4.41 -10.61
N ASP A 687 -23.23 3.93 -9.39
CA ASP A 687 -21.96 3.30 -9.02
C ASP A 687 -22.08 1.78 -8.79
N MET A 688 -23.26 1.18 -8.98
CA MET A 688 -23.54 -0.22 -8.62
C MET A 688 -22.59 -1.21 -9.32
N GLN A 689 -22.23 -0.92 -10.57
CA GLN A 689 -21.30 -1.76 -11.32
C GLN A 689 -19.90 -1.69 -10.72
N GLY A 690 -19.47 -0.51 -10.26
CA GLY A 690 -18.19 -0.32 -9.59
C GLY A 690 -18.13 -1.09 -8.28
N TYR A 691 -19.18 -1.03 -7.46
CA TYR A 691 -19.25 -1.82 -6.23
C TYR A 691 -19.28 -3.33 -6.48
N ALA A 692 -20.00 -3.79 -7.50
CA ALA A 692 -19.99 -5.19 -7.89
C ALA A 692 -18.60 -5.66 -8.34
N ARG A 693 -17.85 -4.81 -9.06
CA ARG A 693 -16.48 -5.13 -9.47
C ARG A 693 -15.52 -5.12 -8.29
N LEU A 694 -15.67 -4.19 -7.35
CA LEU A 694 -14.91 -4.18 -6.10
C LEU A 694 -15.15 -5.47 -5.32
N ASN A 695 -16.40 -5.90 -5.17
CA ASN A 695 -16.73 -7.16 -4.50
C ASN A 695 -16.12 -8.36 -5.22
N ARG A 696 -16.19 -8.39 -6.56
CA ARG A 696 -15.54 -9.43 -7.36
C ARG A 696 -14.01 -9.40 -7.24
N ALA A 697 -13.39 -8.22 -7.17
CA ALA A 697 -11.94 -8.07 -7.01
C ALA A 697 -11.45 -8.72 -5.71
N ASN A 698 -12.22 -8.60 -4.62
CA ASN A 698 -11.94 -9.28 -3.34
C ASN A 698 -11.96 -10.81 -3.46
N VAL A 699 -12.64 -11.38 -4.46
CA VAL A 699 -12.63 -12.82 -4.77
C VAL A 699 -11.49 -13.16 -5.74
N ILE A 700 -11.22 -12.28 -6.72
CA ILE A 700 -10.18 -12.49 -7.72
C ILE A 700 -8.80 -12.53 -7.09
N VAL A 701 -8.45 -11.57 -6.22
CA VAL A 701 -7.10 -11.42 -5.68
C VAL A 701 -6.63 -12.68 -4.93
N PRO A 702 -7.33 -13.18 -3.89
CA PRO A 702 -6.89 -14.39 -3.19
C PRO A 702 -6.91 -15.63 -4.10
N GLY A 703 -7.88 -15.71 -5.01
CA GLY A 703 -7.99 -16.82 -5.95
C GLY A 703 -6.87 -16.86 -6.98
N ALA A 704 -6.39 -15.69 -7.42
CA ALA A 704 -5.29 -15.54 -8.35
C ALA A 704 -3.95 -15.84 -7.68
N GLU A 705 -3.69 -15.31 -6.48
CA GLU A 705 -2.43 -15.54 -5.74
C GLU A 705 -2.17 -17.01 -5.47
N LEU A 706 -3.18 -17.73 -4.95
CA LEU A 706 -3.07 -19.15 -4.62
C LEU A 706 -2.69 -20.01 -5.84
N ARG A 707 -3.06 -19.56 -7.05
CA ARG A 707 -3.01 -20.38 -8.26
C ARG A 707 -2.09 -19.82 -9.34
N TRP A 708 -1.45 -18.67 -9.14
CA TRP A 708 -0.59 -18.03 -10.15
C TRP A 708 0.50 -18.97 -10.67
N GLY A 709 1.07 -19.80 -9.80
CA GLY A 709 2.09 -20.80 -10.16
C GLY A 709 1.58 -21.92 -11.08
N ALA A 710 0.28 -22.22 -11.10
CA ALA A 710 -0.31 -23.33 -11.85
C ALA A 710 -0.60 -22.99 -13.34
N TRP A 711 -0.36 -21.75 -13.78
CA TRP A 711 -0.71 -21.27 -15.12
C TRP A 711 0.51 -20.83 -15.96
N PRO A 712 1.48 -21.73 -16.23
CA PRO A 712 2.70 -21.39 -16.97
C PRO A 712 2.41 -20.94 -18.40
N LYS A 713 1.33 -21.41 -19.04
CA LYS A 713 0.93 -20.96 -20.39
C LYS A 713 0.52 -19.49 -20.43
N LEU A 714 -0.25 -19.02 -19.43
CA LEU A 714 -0.66 -17.62 -19.36
C LEU A 714 0.55 -16.73 -19.05
N ARG A 715 1.40 -17.17 -18.12
CA ARG A 715 2.68 -16.51 -17.83
C ARG A 715 3.54 -16.39 -19.10
N HIS A 716 3.67 -17.48 -19.85
CA HIS A 716 4.43 -17.50 -21.11
C HIS A 716 3.77 -16.65 -22.19
N GLN A 717 2.44 -16.57 -22.28
CA GLN A 717 1.77 -15.68 -23.23
C GLN A 717 2.02 -14.21 -22.89
N LEU A 718 1.99 -13.84 -21.61
CA LEU A 718 2.30 -12.48 -21.17
C LEU A 718 3.77 -12.10 -21.43
N THR A 719 4.71 -13.04 -21.30
CA THR A 719 6.12 -12.80 -21.61
C THR A 719 6.44 -12.90 -23.11
N SER A 720 5.84 -13.81 -23.86
CA SER A 720 6.11 -13.95 -25.31
C SER A 720 5.56 -12.80 -26.16
N TYR A 721 4.48 -12.14 -25.71
CA TYR A 721 4.02 -10.90 -26.34
C TYR A 721 4.99 -9.72 -26.16
N THR A 722 5.95 -9.80 -25.23
CA THR A 722 6.99 -8.76 -25.08
C THR A 722 8.16 -8.96 -26.02
N ASP A 723 8.51 -10.20 -26.37
CA ASP A 723 9.65 -10.49 -27.24
C ASP A 723 9.31 -10.27 -28.73
N ALA A 724 8.05 -10.40 -29.11
CA ALA A 724 7.59 -10.11 -30.47
C ALA A 724 7.66 -8.61 -30.86
N LYS A 725 8.04 -7.71 -29.93
CA LYS A 725 8.20 -6.27 -30.17
C LYS A 725 9.57 -5.85 -30.68
N GLU A 726 10.55 -6.75 -30.81
CA GLU A 726 11.77 -6.44 -31.57
C GLU A 726 11.56 -6.49 -33.10
N GLY A 727 10.33 -6.79 -33.57
CA GLY A 727 10.00 -6.95 -34.99
C GLY A 727 8.92 -6.03 -35.57
N TYR A 728 8.62 -4.88 -34.94
CA TYR A 728 7.68 -3.88 -35.48
C TYR A 728 8.32 -2.53 -35.78
#